data_AF-A0A661K1C5-F1
#
_entry.id   AF-A0A661K1C5-F1
#
_cell.length_a   1.000
_cell.length_b   1.000
_cell.length_c   1.000
_cell.angle_alpha   90.00
_cell.angle_beta   90.00
_cell.angle_gamma   90.00
#
_symmetry.space_group_name_H-M   'P 1'
#
loop_
_entity.id
_entity.type
_entity.pdbx_description
1 polymer ?
#
loop_
_entity_poly.entity_id
_entity_poly.type
_entity_poly.pdbx_seq_one_letter_code
_entity_poly.pdbx_strand_id
1 'polypeptide(L)'
;VLNRVDDILSGTFDKISEVQSYRLRSLFESRRTSKRFRAIEKLLKRREDLKLLAYQFNPERIEARDTPLLENIEKMSLVGFEHEELQEILLIVLGHTTLGRITLGKLPERSLSQVTSKAGEWGLIETISVFRLSLLMSVAEIAASLGNTLTKAQIKELFSLYEDILEKINEKGIDWDRYEEEVYKSANATFKRGIREILKLFNLFEYLDNWDEIIKKGPFEREVLTDFDLQKKQQIKRLITLVKATEKLESKYNLLLKDESGGFLRKIIQTEFHGTGHLFPNLEPKSGLTLLWLSVNAAKGKIVNFNPLIKYTSSQNYQDVIKNYHRILRSIRIDELDDDFFSDIHEKLSGEPGFVFVLGTGFQLKFNKKTGALDISHVDIHNNLAELKQIVEKYQEYRVSSIPLDQLKKLEDLFTAIHEYYIYAKERDLSTQQDVSATAEFFLSRESEITVVLDQLTQMFRAQLLVPEEIYDNFTLLTEHCPGMTRYLVPELTGLAYTDNHPSGSSSGNHFVLWCFRKLQALVREDKELFQDQKVFYQIAQQEFGPFTAENVAANQFQIDNLTNIVSGLKKEPYTLETLALSFLLTGKRVEHLGQHLRKFNIPEEKNQILNILLQHSGLLEKIIYGEESLEELHSITKHKSSSLLKAFFIHEIIRIASQKEGKLTEDLLDLCFSYYTLAKRVLSDAYTWEQIEERLNENKIRPQLVTKDIPDGKQVETNIHSESVNSQVTEKNQVAAFERLLRLAGLIWIEYLDILMAESGVPVTFIYRKKALRSLGIKTFKRELQRGQKIIGLLEREGDHIKNIILTSLYRSKNKLHFHRFKDLAGYLSLDNWIKLLLLVIRVSEEYFSKTGETLCKNITFQRLYRNLDLRYEILNESLNGLSPLWIINKCNIEAITENGINGITFHQNRLTGFLEVDFKDPINIGNILSEMSSIEDVENLNSYYKQKLNYLKNLQFFTRDYQEQLEQHFHKKLHLLNDKLIKSRLQAMLSSGDFHILYGEFEELNRLGTELGFTKEQYSKITYIFNKRQNELRDITLNYYRKEVRAVSEASHLKELWEKVKFFLVENSAYYSRDFQLEIAKIFDDRLKSIRKSQK
;
A
#
# COMPACT_ATOMS: atom_id res chain seq x y z
N VAL A 1 -10.32 10.01 -27.98
CA VAL A 1 -11.21 10.86 -27.15
C VAL A 1 -11.40 12.25 -27.75
N LEU A 2 -10.35 13.05 -27.94
CA LEU A 2 -10.48 14.44 -28.44
C LEU A 2 -11.27 14.60 -29.75
N ASN A 3 -11.11 13.70 -30.73
CA ASN A 3 -11.95 13.72 -31.94
C ASN A 3 -13.45 13.57 -31.64
N ARG A 4 -13.83 12.75 -30.66
CA ARG A 4 -15.23 12.59 -30.25
C ARG A 4 -15.76 13.80 -29.51
N VAL A 5 -14.93 14.48 -28.73
CA VAL A 5 -15.31 15.76 -28.11
C VAL A 5 -15.68 16.78 -29.19
N ASP A 6 -14.89 16.88 -30.26
CA ASP A 6 -15.14 17.78 -31.38
C ASP A 6 -16.39 17.41 -32.18
N ASP A 7 -16.62 16.12 -32.44
CA ASP A 7 -17.87 15.64 -33.06
C ASP A 7 -19.11 16.10 -32.25
N ILE A 8 -19.03 16.03 -30.91
CA ILE A 8 -20.11 16.42 -30.00
C ILE A 8 -20.32 17.96 -30.00
N LEU A 9 -19.23 18.73 -29.95
CA LEU A 9 -19.27 20.20 -29.92
C LEU A 9 -19.70 20.80 -31.26
N SER A 10 -19.24 20.24 -32.37
CA SER A 10 -19.65 20.63 -33.72
C SER A 10 -21.08 20.19 -34.07
N GLY A 11 -21.62 19.24 -33.30
CA GLY A 11 -22.97 18.73 -33.51
C GLY A 11 -23.13 17.67 -34.56
N THR A 12 -22.03 17.07 -34.98
CA THR A 12 -22.00 15.98 -35.97
C THR A 12 -22.19 14.61 -35.33
N PHE A 13 -22.22 14.53 -34.00
CA PHE A 13 -22.41 13.27 -33.25
C PHE A 13 -23.88 12.81 -33.22
N ASP A 14 -24.21 11.77 -33.98
CA ASP A 14 -25.58 11.28 -34.25
C ASP A 14 -26.23 10.46 -33.11
N LYS A 15 -25.48 10.16 -32.03
CA LYS A 15 -25.94 9.29 -30.93
C LYS A 15 -26.58 10.04 -29.75
N ILE A 16 -26.51 11.38 -29.71
CA ILE A 16 -27.13 12.23 -28.68
C ILE A 16 -28.36 12.96 -29.24
N SER A 17 -29.36 13.26 -28.39
CA SER A 17 -30.52 14.09 -28.80
C SER A 17 -30.14 15.58 -28.91
N GLU A 18 -30.98 16.39 -29.56
CA GLU A 18 -30.74 17.85 -29.66
C GLU A 18 -30.70 18.54 -28.29
N VAL A 19 -31.58 18.16 -27.35
CA VAL A 19 -31.60 18.67 -25.98
C VAL A 19 -30.30 18.30 -25.23
N GLN A 20 -29.84 17.06 -25.40
CA GLN A 20 -28.60 16.58 -24.81
C GLN A 20 -27.39 17.30 -25.42
N SER A 21 -27.39 17.49 -26.75
CA SER A 21 -26.34 18.21 -27.47
C SER A 21 -26.28 19.68 -27.03
N TYR A 22 -27.41 20.37 -26.92
CA TYR A 22 -27.49 21.74 -26.42
C TYR A 22 -26.99 21.86 -24.97
N ARG A 23 -27.36 20.92 -24.09
CA ARG A 23 -26.89 20.90 -22.70
C ARG A 23 -25.37 20.70 -22.59
N LEU A 24 -24.75 19.99 -23.53
CA LEU A 24 -23.29 19.81 -23.60
C LEU A 24 -22.57 21.00 -24.26
N ARG A 25 -23.16 21.62 -25.30
CA ARG A 25 -22.57 22.77 -26.02
C ARG A 25 -22.68 24.09 -25.25
N SER A 26 -23.79 24.32 -24.55
CA SER A 26 -24.04 25.56 -23.78
C SER A 26 -22.93 25.91 -22.78
N LEU A 27 -22.13 24.92 -22.34
CA LEU A 27 -20.92 25.10 -21.53
C LEU A 27 -19.84 25.97 -22.19
N PHE A 28 -19.65 25.81 -23.50
CA PHE A 28 -18.64 26.54 -24.28
C PHE A 28 -19.16 27.88 -24.79
N GLU A 29 -20.49 28.04 -24.86
CA GLU A 29 -21.15 29.27 -25.29
C GLU A 29 -21.26 30.30 -24.14
N SER A 30 -21.46 29.84 -22.89
CA SER A 30 -21.43 30.71 -21.71
C SER A 30 -19.99 31.08 -21.34
N ARG A 31 -19.50 32.27 -21.75
CA ARG A 31 -18.16 32.77 -21.41
C ARG A 31 -17.98 33.04 -19.91
N ARG A 32 -17.73 32.00 -19.12
CA ARG A 32 -17.05 32.03 -17.81
C ARG A 32 -16.16 30.79 -17.72
N THR A 33 -15.09 30.77 -18.51
CA THR A 33 -14.27 29.57 -18.71
C THR A 33 -13.43 29.26 -17.48
N SER A 34 -13.72 28.15 -16.80
CA SER A 34 -12.78 27.55 -15.85
C SER A 34 -11.48 27.19 -16.57
N LYS A 35 -10.36 27.10 -15.84
CA LYS A 35 -9.04 26.77 -16.41
C LYS A 35 -9.06 25.44 -17.18
N ARG A 36 -9.86 24.47 -16.75
CA ARG A 36 -10.02 23.15 -17.38
C ARG A 36 -10.63 23.20 -18.79
N PHE A 37 -11.68 24.00 -18.99
CA PHE A 37 -12.29 24.14 -20.32
C PHE A 37 -11.31 24.72 -21.33
N ARG A 38 -10.52 25.72 -20.92
CA ARG A 38 -9.47 26.30 -21.79
C ARG A 38 -8.41 25.29 -22.15
N ALA A 39 -8.02 24.42 -21.21
CA ALA A 39 -7.04 23.37 -21.48
C ALA A 39 -7.57 22.37 -22.52
N ILE A 40 -8.83 21.95 -22.42
CA ILE A 40 -9.46 21.07 -23.43
C ILE A 40 -9.55 21.77 -24.80
N GLU A 41 -9.91 23.06 -24.86
CA GLU A 41 -9.92 23.82 -26.12
C GLU A 41 -8.52 23.93 -26.75
N LYS A 42 -7.48 24.15 -25.95
CA LYS A 42 -6.09 24.15 -26.41
C LYS A 42 -5.69 22.77 -26.95
N LEU A 43 -6.00 21.69 -26.21
CA LEU A 43 -5.77 20.31 -26.65
C LEU A 43 -6.49 19.96 -27.96
N LEU A 44 -7.73 20.44 -28.14
CA LEU A 44 -8.48 20.27 -29.40
C LEU A 44 -7.77 20.96 -30.57
N LYS A 45 -7.13 22.11 -30.37
CA LYS A 45 -6.34 22.79 -31.42
C LYS A 45 -5.01 22.08 -31.71
N ARG A 46 -4.45 21.34 -30.75
CA ARG A 46 -3.16 20.64 -30.84
C ARG A 46 -3.27 19.13 -31.13
N ARG A 47 -4.42 18.67 -31.63
CA ARG A 47 -4.67 17.23 -31.89
C ARG A 47 -3.68 16.61 -32.89
N GLU A 48 -3.32 17.34 -33.94
CA GLU A 48 -2.34 16.84 -34.92
C GLU A 48 -0.92 16.81 -34.33
N ASP A 49 -0.55 17.79 -33.49
CA ASP A 49 0.72 17.78 -32.74
C ASP A 49 0.84 16.52 -31.86
N LEU A 50 -0.25 16.11 -31.19
CA LEU A 50 -0.28 14.90 -30.38
C LEU A 50 -0.06 13.62 -31.20
N LYS A 51 -0.58 13.56 -32.43
CA LYS A 51 -0.33 12.41 -33.33
C LYS A 51 1.11 12.38 -33.80
N LEU A 52 1.69 13.54 -34.10
CA LEU A 52 3.08 13.67 -34.50
C LEU A 52 4.02 13.24 -33.35
N LEU A 53 3.75 13.68 -32.13
CA LEU A 53 4.50 13.29 -30.93
C LEU A 53 4.43 11.80 -30.65
N ALA A 54 3.26 11.17 -30.86
CA ALA A 54 3.12 9.72 -30.68
C ALA A 54 4.06 8.93 -31.61
N TYR A 55 4.29 9.41 -32.83
CA TYR A 55 5.26 8.84 -33.77
C TYR A 55 6.71 9.16 -33.36
N GLN A 56 6.99 10.38 -32.89
CA GLN A 56 8.34 10.78 -32.46
C GLN A 56 8.81 10.06 -31.19
N PHE A 57 7.92 9.76 -30.25
CA PHE A 57 8.26 9.05 -29.02
C PHE A 57 8.41 7.54 -29.21
N ASN A 58 7.88 6.98 -30.30
CA ASN A 58 8.02 5.56 -30.63
C ASN A 58 8.16 5.40 -32.16
N PRO A 59 9.29 5.85 -32.73
CA PRO A 59 9.53 5.79 -34.17
C PRO A 59 9.49 4.33 -34.62
N GLU A 60 8.79 4.07 -35.72
CA GLU A 60 8.61 2.73 -36.31
C GLU A 60 7.98 1.66 -35.38
N ARG A 61 7.50 2.04 -34.18
CA ARG A 61 6.90 1.13 -33.18
C ARG A 61 7.88 0.07 -32.65
N ILE A 62 9.15 0.44 -32.51
CA ILE A 62 10.25 -0.46 -32.08
C ILE A 62 10.07 -0.90 -30.62
N GLU A 63 9.63 0.00 -29.73
CA GLU A 63 9.49 -0.31 -28.29
C GLU A 63 8.21 -1.12 -28.00
N ALA A 64 7.10 -0.75 -28.64
CA ALA A 64 5.80 -1.40 -28.49
C ALA A 64 4.86 -1.05 -29.65
N ARG A 65 3.77 -1.82 -29.81
CA ARG A 65 2.73 -1.55 -30.82
C ARG A 65 2.06 -0.17 -30.65
N ASP A 66 1.94 0.29 -29.42
CA ASP A 66 1.35 1.57 -29.03
C ASP A 66 2.35 2.38 -28.20
N THR A 67 2.35 3.71 -28.34
CA THR A 67 3.25 4.61 -27.60
C THR A 67 2.72 4.83 -26.17
N PRO A 68 3.45 4.46 -25.11
CA PRO A 68 2.97 4.56 -23.73
C PRO A 68 2.86 6.03 -23.29
N LEU A 69 1.64 6.56 -23.19
CA LEU A 69 1.41 7.99 -22.95
C LEU A 69 1.90 8.45 -21.56
N LEU A 70 1.63 7.67 -20.51
CA LEU A 70 1.99 8.04 -19.13
C LEU A 70 3.50 8.08 -18.90
N GLU A 71 4.23 7.16 -19.52
CA GLU A 71 5.71 7.11 -19.47
C GLU A 71 6.36 8.28 -20.21
N ASN A 72 5.62 8.92 -21.13
CA ASN A 72 6.12 10.04 -21.93
C ASN A 72 5.49 11.40 -21.54
N ILE A 73 4.70 11.47 -20.46
CA ILE A 73 3.98 12.70 -20.07
C ILE A 73 4.95 13.82 -19.69
N GLU A 74 6.08 13.50 -19.06
CA GLU A 74 7.14 14.46 -18.74
C GLU A 74 7.79 15.02 -20.01
N LYS A 75 8.00 14.17 -21.02
CA LYS A 75 8.55 14.60 -22.31
C LYS A 75 7.60 15.59 -23.01
N MET A 76 6.28 15.43 -22.87
CA MET A 76 5.30 16.36 -23.43
C MET A 76 5.40 17.76 -22.80
N SER A 77 5.75 17.86 -21.51
CA SER A 77 6.00 19.16 -20.85
C SER A 77 7.16 19.93 -21.49
N LEU A 78 8.18 19.22 -21.99
CA LEU A 78 9.35 19.80 -22.66
C LEU A 78 9.03 20.32 -24.07
N VAL A 79 7.92 19.86 -24.68
CA VAL A 79 7.46 20.30 -26.02
C VAL A 79 6.32 21.33 -25.92
N GLY A 80 6.25 22.04 -24.80
CA GLY A 80 5.39 23.21 -24.62
C GLY A 80 3.92 22.89 -24.34
N PHE A 81 3.60 21.73 -23.76
CA PHE A 81 2.28 21.50 -23.14
C PHE A 81 2.26 22.08 -21.73
N GLU A 82 1.26 22.92 -21.42
CA GLU A 82 1.10 23.54 -20.10
C GLU A 82 0.62 22.52 -19.05
N HIS A 83 0.79 22.83 -17.75
CA HIS A 83 0.40 21.95 -16.65
C HIS A 83 -1.08 21.55 -16.73
N GLU A 84 -1.96 22.48 -17.08
CA GLU A 84 -3.39 22.22 -17.24
C GLU A 84 -3.70 21.31 -18.44
N GLU A 85 -2.96 21.43 -19.56
CA GLU A 85 -3.11 20.53 -20.71
C GLU A 85 -2.66 19.09 -20.36
N LEU A 86 -1.56 18.96 -19.61
CA LEU A 86 -1.07 17.67 -19.13
C LEU A 86 -2.03 17.04 -18.12
N GLN A 87 -2.65 17.84 -17.24
CA GLN A 87 -3.67 17.36 -16.30
C GLN A 87 -4.89 16.80 -17.04
N GLU A 88 -5.38 17.47 -18.08
CA GLU A 88 -6.51 16.98 -18.88
C GLU A 88 -6.12 15.74 -19.71
N ILE A 89 -4.89 15.64 -20.24
CA ILE A 89 -4.39 14.42 -20.88
C ILE A 89 -4.41 13.24 -19.90
N LEU A 90 -3.96 13.46 -18.65
CA LEU A 90 -3.99 12.44 -17.61
C LEU A 90 -5.43 11.99 -17.29
N LEU A 91 -6.37 12.93 -17.18
CA LEU A 91 -7.79 12.64 -16.94
C LEU A 91 -8.45 11.91 -18.12
N ILE A 92 -8.06 12.18 -19.36
CA ILE A 92 -8.52 11.41 -20.54
C ILE A 92 -8.12 9.93 -20.43
N VAL A 93 -6.94 9.63 -19.90
CA VAL A 93 -6.44 8.25 -19.75
C VAL A 93 -7.09 7.55 -18.56
N LEU A 94 -7.17 8.21 -17.41
CA LEU A 94 -7.71 7.63 -16.18
C LEU A 94 -9.25 7.58 -16.19
N GLY A 95 -9.89 8.49 -16.92
CA GLY A 95 -11.32 8.77 -16.91
C GLY A 95 -11.62 10.01 -16.07
N HIS A 96 -12.41 10.95 -16.61
CA HIS A 96 -12.71 12.22 -15.92
C HIS A 96 -13.55 12.02 -14.66
N THR A 97 -14.44 11.02 -14.68
CA THR A 97 -15.21 10.54 -13.53
C THR A 97 -15.53 9.06 -13.68
N THR A 98 -16.10 8.47 -12.63
CA THR A 98 -16.58 7.09 -12.66
C THR A 98 -17.92 6.92 -13.41
N LEU A 99 -18.56 8.01 -13.85
CA LEU A 99 -19.87 8.00 -14.53
C LEU A 99 -19.91 6.97 -15.66
N GLY A 100 -18.95 7.04 -16.58
CA GLY A 100 -18.93 6.12 -17.72
C GLY A 100 -18.72 4.66 -17.32
N ARG A 101 -17.96 4.38 -16.26
CA ARG A 101 -17.71 3.03 -15.77
C ARG A 101 -18.94 2.45 -15.04
N ILE A 102 -19.68 3.27 -14.29
CA ILE A 102 -20.94 2.89 -13.65
C ILE A 102 -22.01 2.60 -14.71
N THR A 103 -22.13 3.46 -15.72
CA THR A 103 -23.05 3.23 -16.84
C THR A 103 -22.80 1.86 -17.47
N LEU A 104 -21.53 1.48 -17.66
CA LEU A 104 -21.16 0.19 -18.22
C LEU A 104 -21.29 -1.02 -17.26
N GLY A 105 -21.80 -0.81 -16.04
CA GLY A 105 -21.93 -1.86 -15.02
C GLY A 105 -20.60 -2.33 -14.43
N LYS A 106 -19.52 -1.53 -14.58
CA LYS A 106 -18.17 -1.86 -14.09
C LYS A 106 -17.92 -1.39 -12.66
N LEU A 107 -18.61 -0.36 -12.20
CA LEU A 107 -18.47 0.19 -10.86
C LEU A 107 -19.85 0.40 -10.25
N PRO A 108 -20.00 0.25 -8.91
CA PRO A 108 -21.21 0.64 -8.22
C PRO A 108 -21.36 2.16 -8.24
N GLU A 109 -22.60 2.63 -8.14
CA GLU A 109 -22.89 4.07 -8.11
C GLU A 109 -22.15 4.80 -6.99
N ARG A 110 -21.92 4.14 -5.85
CA ARG A 110 -21.16 4.64 -4.69
C ARG A 110 -19.75 5.12 -5.02
N SER A 111 -19.16 4.68 -6.12
CA SER A 111 -17.85 5.18 -6.59
C SER A 111 -17.85 6.68 -6.93
N LEU A 112 -19.02 7.32 -7.07
CA LEU A 112 -19.15 8.77 -7.26
C LEU A 112 -19.03 9.57 -5.96
N SER A 113 -19.05 8.91 -4.79
CA SER A 113 -19.00 9.55 -3.47
C SER A 113 -17.98 10.67 -3.38
N GLN A 114 -16.72 10.43 -3.76
CA GLN A 114 -15.65 11.42 -3.69
C GLN A 114 -15.93 12.69 -4.52
N VAL A 115 -16.50 12.53 -5.73
CA VAL A 115 -16.81 13.67 -6.61
C VAL A 115 -18.06 14.39 -6.11
N THR A 116 -19.05 13.65 -5.63
CA THR A 116 -20.30 14.22 -5.08
C THR A 116 -20.10 14.90 -3.73
N SER A 117 -19.12 14.47 -2.92
CA SER A 117 -18.75 15.11 -1.66
C SER A 117 -18.01 16.44 -1.90
N LYS A 118 -17.06 16.49 -2.85
CA LYS A 118 -16.40 17.74 -3.25
C LYS A 118 -17.34 18.74 -3.92
N ALA A 119 -18.39 18.25 -4.56
CA ALA A 119 -19.46 19.08 -5.11
C ALA A 119 -20.16 19.97 -4.07
N GLY A 120 -20.09 19.61 -2.78
CA GLY A 120 -20.60 20.43 -1.68
C GLY A 120 -19.66 21.59 -1.27
N GLU A 121 -18.37 21.51 -1.62
CA GLU A 121 -17.38 22.57 -1.38
C GLU A 121 -17.37 23.61 -2.53
N TRP A 122 -17.75 23.16 -3.74
CA TRP A 122 -17.92 24.02 -4.90
C TRP A 122 -19.28 24.71 -4.86
N GLY A 123 -19.35 25.98 -5.26
CA GLY A 123 -20.64 26.64 -5.47
C GLY A 123 -21.48 25.87 -6.51
N LEU A 124 -22.81 25.88 -6.39
CA LEU A 124 -23.72 25.12 -7.27
C LEU A 124 -23.40 25.29 -8.78
N ILE A 125 -23.04 26.51 -9.19
CA ILE A 125 -22.66 26.83 -10.58
C ILE A 125 -21.37 26.10 -11.00
N GLU A 126 -20.38 26.05 -10.11
CA GLU A 126 -19.11 25.36 -10.35
C GLU A 126 -19.29 23.84 -10.35
N THR A 127 -20.07 23.31 -9.40
CA THR A 127 -20.48 21.90 -9.37
C THR A 127 -21.16 21.45 -10.66
N ILE A 128 -22.17 22.20 -11.11
CA ILE A 128 -22.86 21.90 -12.37
C ILE A 128 -21.88 21.96 -13.54
N SER A 129 -20.96 22.92 -13.56
CA SER A 129 -19.96 23.05 -14.63
C SER A 129 -18.99 21.86 -14.67
N VAL A 130 -18.50 21.40 -13.52
CA VAL A 130 -17.59 20.25 -13.40
C VAL A 130 -18.29 18.93 -13.77
N PHE A 131 -19.50 18.70 -13.27
CA PHE A 131 -20.27 17.49 -13.62
C PHE A 131 -20.68 17.48 -15.10
N ARG A 132 -21.01 18.64 -15.69
CA ARG A 132 -21.30 18.73 -17.14
C ARG A 132 -20.06 18.47 -17.99
N LEU A 133 -18.90 18.99 -17.61
CA LEU A 133 -17.63 18.67 -18.28
C LEU A 133 -17.33 17.17 -18.17
N SER A 134 -17.54 16.61 -16.99
CA SER A 134 -17.35 15.18 -16.73
C SER A 134 -18.28 14.31 -17.57
N LEU A 135 -19.53 14.75 -17.76
CA LEU A 135 -20.50 14.10 -18.65
C LEU A 135 -20.03 14.14 -20.12
N LEU A 136 -19.61 15.32 -20.61
CA LEU A 136 -19.06 15.47 -21.97
C LEU A 136 -17.88 14.51 -22.20
N MET A 137 -16.92 14.52 -21.28
CA MET A 137 -15.73 13.70 -21.39
C MET A 137 -16.05 12.21 -21.25
N SER A 138 -16.97 11.82 -20.36
CA SER A 138 -17.44 10.43 -20.25
C SER A 138 -18.10 9.93 -21.54
N VAL A 139 -18.92 10.76 -22.21
CA VAL A 139 -19.50 10.41 -23.53
C VAL A 139 -18.38 10.21 -24.55
N ALA A 140 -17.40 11.12 -24.60
CA ALA A 140 -16.29 11.05 -25.55
C ALA A 140 -15.34 9.87 -25.29
N GLU A 141 -15.10 9.51 -24.03
CA GLU A 141 -14.31 8.35 -23.60
C GLU A 141 -14.99 7.04 -24.00
N ILE A 142 -16.28 6.87 -23.68
CA ILE A 142 -17.05 5.70 -24.09
C ILE A 142 -17.11 5.61 -25.62
N ALA A 143 -17.36 6.72 -26.32
CA ALA A 143 -17.41 6.76 -27.78
C ALA A 143 -16.06 6.46 -28.43
N ALA A 144 -14.95 6.82 -27.79
CA ALA A 144 -13.62 6.44 -28.26
C ALA A 144 -13.31 4.96 -27.99
N SER A 145 -13.80 4.41 -26.88
CA SER A 145 -13.56 3.01 -26.51
C SER A 145 -14.40 2.02 -27.32
N LEU A 146 -15.69 2.30 -27.51
CA LEU A 146 -16.64 1.44 -28.22
C LEU A 146 -16.72 1.77 -29.73
N GLY A 147 -16.31 2.96 -30.15
CA GLY A 147 -16.39 3.38 -31.55
C GLY A 147 -17.82 3.27 -32.10
N ASN A 148 -17.97 2.58 -33.23
CA ASN A 148 -19.27 2.42 -33.90
C ASN A 148 -20.24 1.48 -33.16
N THR A 149 -19.78 0.76 -32.12
CA THR A 149 -20.66 -0.15 -31.34
C THR A 149 -21.40 0.56 -30.20
N LEU A 150 -21.19 1.87 -30.01
CA LEU A 150 -21.91 2.68 -29.02
C LEU A 150 -23.38 2.86 -29.42
N THR A 151 -24.30 2.54 -28.52
CA THR A 151 -25.74 2.66 -28.74
C THR A 151 -26.33 3.91 -28.07
N LYS A 152 -27.47 4.41 -28.61
CA LYS A 152 -28.22 5.51 -27.99
C LYS A 152 -28.71 5.16 -26.56
N ALA A 153 -28.98 3.88 -26.30
CA ALA A 153 -29.41 3.39 -24.98
C ALA A 153 -28.30 3.52 -23.92
N GLN A 154 -27.05 3.24 -24.28
CA GLN A 154 -25.90 3.44 -23.38
C GLN A 154 -25.72 4.92 -23.02
N ILE A 155 -25.91 5.82 -23.98
CA ILE A 155 -25.85 7.27 -23.72
C ILE A 155 -27.04 7.71 -22.87
N LYS A 156 -28.25 7.23 -23.16
CA LYS A 156 -29.44 7.50 -22.34
C LYS A 156 -29.21 7.10 -20.88
N GLU A 157 -28.63 5.93 -20.63
CA GLU A 157 -28.29 5.49 -19.27
C GLU A 157 -27.27 6.42 -18.59
N LEU A 158 -26.25 6.89 -19.31
CA LEU A 158 -25.28 7.85 -18.77
C LEU A 158 -25.94 9.18 -18.39
N PHE A 159 -26.84 9.69 -19.24
CA PHE A 159 -27.59 10.92 -18.97
C PHE A 159 -28.57 10.74 -17.81
N SER A 160 -29.28 9.61 -17.73
CA SER A 160 -30.17 9.29 -16.61
C SER A 160 -29.39 9.25 -15.30
N LEU A 161 -28.26 8.55 -15.26
CA LEU A 161 -27.38 8.49 -14.10
C LEU A 161 -26.91 9.91 -13.69
N TYR A 162 -26.49 10.71 -14.66
CA TYR A 162 -26.07 12.10 -14.42
C TYR A 162 -27.19 12.97 -13.84
N GLU A 163 -28.42 12.87 -14.37
CA GLU A 163 -29.58 13.61 -13.88
C GLU A 163 -29.94 13.17 -12.45
N ASP A 164 -29.98 11.86 -12.20
CA ASP A 164 -30.24 11.29 -10.87
C ASP A 164 -29.21 11.81 -9.84
N ILE A 165 -27.94 11.93 -10.23
CA ILE A 165 -26.89 12.44 -9.35
C ILE A 165 -27.06 13.94 -9.11
N LEU A 166 -27.30 14.73 -10.16
CA LEU A 166 -27.48 16.17 -10.01
C LEU A 166 -28.70 16.52 -9.16
N GLU A 167 -29.80 15.80 -9.34
CA GLU A 167 -31.00 15.95 -8.51
C GLU A 167 -30.67 15.71 -7.03
N LYS A 168 -29.98 14.60 -6.74
CA LYS A 168 -29.56 14.25 -5.37
C LYS A 168 -28.53 15.23 -4.78
N ILE A 169 -27.63 15.80 -5.58
CA ILE A 169 -26.69 16.84 -5.14
C ILE A 169 -27.45 18.12 -4.77
N ASN A 170 -28.41 18.54 -5.61
CA ASN A 170 -29.11 19.82 -5.48
C ASN A 170 -30.02 19.90 -4.24
N GLU A 171 -30.48 18.76 -3.71
CA GLU A 171 -31.50 18.76 -2.66
C GLU A 171 -30.98 18.64 -1.23
N LYS A 172 -29.74 18.12 -1.04
CA LYS A 172 -29.10 17.96 0.29
C LYS A 172 -27.67 17.40 0.28
N GLY A 173 -27.07 17.15 -0.88
CA GLY A 173 -25.87 16.31 -0.98
C GLY A 173 -26.19 14.81 -0.84
N ILE A 174 -25.38 13.94 -1.45
CA ILE A 174 -25.67 12.50 -1.50
C ILE A 174 -25.10 11.80 -0.25
N ASP A 175 -25.98 11.30 0.63
CA ASP A 175 -25.63 10.30 1.64
C ASP A 175 -25.71 8.90 1.01
N TRP A 176 -24.54 8.35 0.70
CA TRP A 176 -24.40 7.06 0.03
C TRP A 176 -24.77 5.86 0.92
N ASP A 177 -24.68 5.98 2.25
CA ASP A 177 -25.03 4.89 3.16
C ASP A 177 -26.54 4.74 3.25
N ARG A 178 -27.25 5.86 3.39
CA ARG A 178 -28.72 5.87 3.32
C ARG A 178 -29.23 5.44 1.95
N TYR A 179 -28.57 5.86 0.88
CA TYR A 179 -28.92 5.45 -0.49
C TYR A 179 -28.80 3.93 -0.68
N GLU A 180 -27.73 3.30 -0.19
CA GLU A 180 -27.58 1.85 -0.26
C GLU A 180 -28.63 1.11 0.57
N GLU A 181 -28.93 1.56 1.80
CA GLU A 181 -30.01 0.99 2.60
C GLU A 181 -31.37 1.07 1.89
N GLU A 182 -31.69 2.22 1.29
CA GLU A 182 -32.92 2.42 0.52
C GLU A 182 -33.01 1.51 -0.71
N VAL A 183 -31.89 1.27 -1.39
CA VAL A 183 -31.81 0.37 -2.56
C VAL A 183 -32.05 -1.10 -2.18
N TYR A 184 -31.58 -1.54 -1.00
CA TYR A 184 -31.69 -2.94 -0.57
C TYR A 184 -32.90 -3.27 0.31
N LYS A 185 -33.76 -2.28 0.61
CA LYS A 185 -34.94 -2.41 1.52
C LYS A 185 -35.96 -3.48 1.11
N SER A 186 -36.04 -3.89 -0.16
CA SER A 186 -36.95 -4.95 -0.58
C SER A 186 -36.27 -5.99 -1.46
N ALA A 187 -36.62 -7.25 -1.21
CA ALA A 187 -36.15 -8.41 -1.96
C ALA A 187 -36.40 -8.24 -3.48
N ASN A 188 -37.59 -7.77 -3.85
CA ASN A 188 -37.97 -7.51 -5.24
C ASN A 188 -37.19 -6.35 -5.89
N ALA A 189 -36.89 -5.27 -5.16
CA ALA A 189 -36.06 -4.17 -5.69
C ALA A 189 -34.61 -4.61 -5.94
N THR A 190 -34.04 -5.37 -5.00
CA THR A 190 -32.71 -5.98 -5.15
C THR A 190 -32.66 -6.91 -6.35
N PHE A 191 -33.69 -7.74 -6.53
CA PHE A 191 -33.79 -8.62 -7.70
C PHE A 191 -33.78 -7.83 -9.01
N LYS A 192 -34.65 -6.83 -9.14
CA LYS A 192 -34.75 -6.03 -10.37
C LYS A 192 -33.45 -5.28 -10.68
N ARG A 193 -32.80 -4.72 -9.66
CA ARG A 193 -31.53 -4.02 -9.83
C ARG A 193 -30.39 -4.96 -10.19
N GLY A 194 -30.33 -6.15 -9.57
CA GLY A 194 -29.32 -7.16 -9.90
C GLY A 194 -29.44 -7.64 -11.35
N ILE A 195 -30.66 -7.87 -11.83
CA ILE A 195 -30.91 -8.18 -13.25
C ILE A 195 -30.43 -7.02 -14.14
N ARG A 196 -30.71 -5.76 -13.79
CA ARG A 196 -30.23 -4.58 -14.55
C ARG A 196 -28.70 -4.60 -14.71
N GLU A 197 -27.96 -4.83 -13.62
CA GLU A 197 -26.49 -4.86 -13.67
C GLU A 197 -25.96 -6.04 -14.50
N ILE A 198 -26.55 -7.22 -14.39
CA ILE A 198 -26.24 -8.36 -15.27
C ILE A 198 -26.46 -7.98 -16.75
N LEU A 199 -27.58 -7.33 -17.07
CA LEU A 199 -27.87 -6.91 -18.45
C LEU A 199 -26.84 -5.91 -19.00
N LYS A 200 -26.34 -5.00 -18.17
CA LYS A 200 -25.25 -4.07 -18.56
C LYS A 200 -23.97 -4.84 -18.92
N LEU A 201 -23.57 -5.83 -18.11
CA LEU A 201 -22.37 -6.65 -18.36
C LEU A 201 -22.45 -7.44 -19.68
N PHE A 202 -23.64 -7.92 -20.05
CA PHE A 202 -23.88 -8.62 -21.32
C PHE A 202 -24.19 -7.68 -22.50
N ASN A 203 -24.07 -6.36 -22.31
CA ASN A 203 -24.34 -5.33 -23.32
C ASN A 203 -25.79 -5.31 -23.86
N LEU A 204 -26.78 -5.47 -22.96
CA LEU A 204 -28.23 -5.47 -23.27
C LEU A 204 -28.93 -4.19 -22.78
N PHE A 205 -28.34 -3.03 -23.08
CA PHE A 205 -28.77 -1.71 -22.59
C PHE A 205 -30.18 -1.27 -23.03
N GLU A 206 -30.67 -1.77 -24.16
CA GLU A 206 -31.98 -1.40 -24.70
C GLU A 206 -33.16 -1.92 -23.86
N TYR A 207 -32.91 -2.88 -22.95
CA TYR A 207 -33.94 -3.60 -22.21
C TYR A 207 -33.89 -3.39 -20.69
N LEU A 208 -33.07 -2.45 -20.20
CA LEU A 208 -32.81 -2.28 -18.77
C LEU A 208 -34.04 -1.89 -17.95
N ASP A 209 -34.96 -1.11 -18.54
CA ASP A 209 -36.15 -0.56 -17.85
C ASP A 209 -37.42 -1.38 -18.06
N ASN A 210 -37.44 -2.33 -19.01
CA ASN A 210 -38.67 -3.00 -19.47
C ASN A 210 -38.54 -4.53 -19.63
N TRP A 211 -37.44 -5.14 -19.17
CA TRP A 211 -37.22 -6.59 -19.32
C TRP A 211 -38.30 -7.44 -18.64
N ASP A 212 -38.81 -7.02 -17.48
CA ASP A 212 -39.81 -7.76 -16.70
C ASP A 212 -41.18 -7.75 -17.40
N GLU A 213 -41.49 -6.65 -18.08
CA GLU A 213 -42.63 -6.56 -18.97
C GLU A 213 -42.42 -7.47 -20.19
N ILE A 214 -41.30 -7.33 -20.91
CA ILE A 214 -40.99 -8.11 -22.13
C ILE A 214 -41.14 -9.62 -21.90
N ILE A 215 -40.72 -10.12 -20.73
CA ILE A 215 -40.83 -11.54 -20.37
C ILE A 215 -42.29 -11.99 -20.20
N LYS A 216 -43.17 -11.13 -19.67
CA LYS A 216 -44.60 -11.42 -19.45
C LYS A 216 -45.45 -11.26 -20.72
N LYS A 217 -44.99 -10.43 -21.66
CA LYS A 217 -45.67 -10.12 -22.92
C LYS A 217 -45.73 -11.32 -23.87
N GLY A 218 -46.82 -11.43 -24.63
CA GLY A 218 -46.99 -12.47 -25.64
C GLY A 218 -46.13 -12.22 -26.89
N PRO A 219 -46.14 -13.16 -27.86
CA PRO A 219 -45.34 -13.03 -29.07
C PRO A 219 -45.67 -11.77 -29.90
N PHE A 220 -46.92 -11.30 -29.93
CA PHE A 220 -47.32 -10.12 -30.71
C PHE A 220 -46.93 -8.82 -30.02
N GLU A 221 -47.15 -8.71 -28.71
CA GLU A 221 -46.67 -7.61 -27.90
C GLU A 221 -45.13 -7.46 -27.97
N ARG A 222 -44.38 -8.58 -27.99
CA ARG A 222 -42.91 -8.56 -28.15
C ARG A 222 -42.46 -8.08 -29.53
N GLU A 223 -43.25 -8.33 -30.56
CA GLU A 223 -42.95 -7.83 -31.90
C GLU A 223 -43.14 -6.31 -31.97
N VAL A 224 -44.22 -5.74 -31.39
CA VAL A 224 -44.41 -4.28 -31.23
C VAL A 224 -43.26 -3.65 -30.46
N LEU A 225 -42.76 -4.33 -29.42
CA LEU A 225 -41.65 -3.85 -28.61
C LEU A 225 -40.30 -3.81 -29.35
N THR A 226 -40.14 -4.62 -30.40
CA THR A 226 -38.92 -4.65 -31.23
C THR A 226 -38.97 -3.75 -32.46
N ASP A 227 -40.06 -3.02 -32.66
CA ASP A 227 -40.36 -2.34 -33.94
C ASP A 227 -40.21 -3.31 -35.13
N PHE A 228 -40.44 -4.61 -34.87
CA PHE A 228 -40.35 -5.72 -35.83
C PHE A 228 -38.93 -6.05 -36.38
N ASP A 229 -37.84 -5.74 -35.67
CA ASP A 229 -36.43 -5.99 -36.06
C ASP A 229 -35.86 -7.39 -35.70
N LEU A 230 -35.11 -8.03 -36.63
CA LEU A 230 -34.51 -9.38 -36.48
C LEU A 230 -33.32 -9.47 -35.52
N GLN A 231 -32.43 -8.47 -35.47
CA GLN A 231 -31.31 -8.44 -34.52
C GLN A 231 -31.82 -8.20 -33.10
N LYS A 232 -32.78 -7.28 -32.93
CA LYS A 232 -33.47 -7.06 -31.64
C LYS A 232 -34.17 -8.33 -31.16
N LYS A 233 -34.73 -9.14 -32.08
CA LYS A 233 -35.32 -10.45 -31.75
C LYS A 233 -34.31 -11.45 -31.16
N GLN A 234 -33.07 -11.51 -31.67
CA GLN A 234 -32.02 -12.36 -31.09
C GLN A 234 -31.57 -11.85 -29.71
N GLN A 235 -31.47 -10.54 -29.55
CA GLN A 235 -31.18 -9.93 -28.25
C GLN A 235 -32.27 -10.22 -27.21
N ILE A 236 -33.55 -10.15 -27.59
CA ILE A 236 -34.67 -10.56 -26.70
C ILE A 236 -34.57 -12.04 -26.34
N LYS A 237 -34.12 -12.92 -27.25
CA LYS A 237 -33.89 -14.35 -26.91
C LYS A 237 -32.74 -14.52 -25.91
N ARG A 238 -31.63 -13.79 -26.08
CA ARG A 238 -30.51 -13.77 -25.10
C ARG A 238 -30.99 -13.24 -23.75
N LEU A 239 -31.73 -12.12 -23.74
CA LEU A 239 -32.37 -11.53 -22.56
C LEU A 239 -33.24 -12.55 -21.81
N ILE A 240 -34.18 -13.19 -22.49
CA ILE A 240 -35.08 -14.18 -21.87
C ILE A 240 -34.29 -15.36 -21.29
N THR A 241 -33.27 -15.83 -22.02
CA THR A 241 -32.44 -16.96 -21.55
C THR A 241 -31.67 -16.59 -20.30
N LEU A 242 -31.09 -15.39 -20.27
CA LEU A 242 -30.31 -14.88 -19.15
C LEU A 242 -31.19 -14.66 -17.92
N VAL A 243 -32.32 -13.95 -18.06
CA VAL A 243 -33.22 -13.68 -16.94
C VAL A 243 -33.80 -14.97 -16.37
N LYS A 244 -34.28 -15.89 -17.21
CA LYS A 244 -34.80 -17.19 -16.74
C LYS A 244 -33.73 -18.04 -16.05
N ALA A 245 -32.49 -18.00 -16.53
CA ALA A 245 -31.40 -18.71 -15.89
C ALA A 245 -31.09 -18.10 -14.51
N THR A 246 -31.11 -16.78 -14.39
CA THR A 246 -30.95 -16.08 -13.10
C THR A 246 -32.12 -16.34 -12.15
N GLU A 247 -33.38 -16.28 -12.62
CA GLU A 247 -34.58 -16.65 -11.84
C GLU A 247 -34.51 -18.09 -11.32
N LYS A 248 -34.03 -19.03 -12.15
CA LYS A 248 -33.86 -20.43 -11.76
C LYS A 248 -32.79 -20.60 -10.68
N LEU A 249 -31.68 -19.86 -10.77
CA LEU A 249 -30.64 -19.88 -9.74
C LEU A 249 -31.13 -19.24 -8.44
N GLU A 250 -31.81 -18.10 -8.53
CA GLU A 250 -32.36 -17.41 -7.37
C GLU A 250 -33.40 -18.27 -6.63
N SER A 251 -34.38 -18.83 -7.35
CA SER A 251 -35.42 -19.69 -6.77
C SER A 251 -34.88 -20.98 -6.16
N LYS A 252 -33.76 -21.51 -6.67
CA LYS A 252 -33.12 -22.71 -6.13
C LYS A 252 -32.36 -22.44 -4.82
N TYR A 253 -31.73 -21.28 -4.67
CA TYR A 253 -30.84 -20.97 -3.55
C TYR A 253 -31.40 -19.95 -2.53
N ASN A 254 -32.66 -19.50 -2.68
CA ASN A 254 -33.38 -18.60 -1.75
C ASN A 254 -32.54 -17.41 -1.25
N LEU A 255 -31.84 -16.76 -2.18
CA LEU A 255 -30.75 -15.81 -1.91
C LEU A 255 -31.20 -14.46 -1.30
N LEU A 256 -32.50 -14.18 -1.26
CA LEU A 256 -33.05 -12.93 -0.73
C LEU A 256 -33.45 -12.99 0.75
N LEU A 257 -33.33 -14.15 1.41
CA LEU A 257 -33.75 -14.38 2.81
C LEU A 257 -32.60 -14.70 3.79
N LYS A 258 -31.34 -14.80 3.33
CA LYS A 258 -30.18 -14.98 4.23
C LYS A 258 -29.62 -13.61 4.64
N ASP A 259 -30.00 -13.18 5.84
CA ASP A 259 -29.82 -11.81 6.34
C ASP A 259 -28.38 -11.38 6.69
N GLU A 260 -27.35 -12.24 6.53
CA GLU A 260 -25.98 -11.85 6.88
C GLU A 260 -24.92 -12.00 5.78
N SER A 261 -25.17 -12.78 4.70
CA SER A 261 -24.16 -13.02 3.65
C SER A 261 -24.41 -12.30 2.32
N GLY A 262 -25.54 -11.58 2.18
CA GLY A 262 -25.91 -10.84 0.97
C GLY A 262 -26.07 -11.74 -0.25
N GLY A 263 -27.30 -11.99 -0.70
CA GLY A 263 -27.55 -12.81 -1.89
C GLY A 263 -26.74 -12.41 -3.13
N PHE A 264 -26.50 -13.37 -4.03
CA PHE A 264 -25.72 -13.20 -5.27
C PHE A 264 -25.99 -11.88 -6.01
N LEU A 265 -27.26 -11.49 -6.17
CA LEU A 265 -27.64 -10.25 -6.85
C LEU A 265 -27.24 -8.99 -6.07
N ARG A 266 -27.31 -9.01 -4.74
CA ARG A 266 -26.83 -7.91 -3.89
C ARG A 266 -25.31 -7.76 -4.01
N LYS A 267 -24.58 -8.88 -4.03
CA LYS A 267 -23.13 -8.88 -4.26
C LYS A 267 -22.78 -8.32 -5.63
N ILE A 268 -23.48 -8.70 -6.70
CA ILE A 268 -23.26 -8.14 -8.04
C ILE A 268 -23.39 -6.61 -8.04
N ILE A 269 -24.46 -6.07 -7.44
CA ILE A 269 -24.70 -4.61 -7.42
C ILE A 269 -23.57 -3.86 -6.71
N GLN A 270 -22.98 -4.47 -5.68
CA GLN A 270 -21.91 -3.87 -4.89
C GLN A 270 -20.51 -4.12 -5.47
N THR A 271 -20.37 -5.01 -6.46
CA THR A 271 -19.07 -5.44 -6.98
C THR A 271 -18.59 -4.53 -8.12
N GLU A 272 -17.35 -4.08 -8.00
CA GLU A 272 -16.53 -3.47 -9.04
C GLU A 272 -15.95 -4.56 -9.93
N PHE A 273 -16.15 -4.42 -11.23
CA PHE A 273 -15.68 -5.36 -12.23
C PHE A 273 -14.66 -4.73 -13.18
N HIS A 274 -13.56 -5.45 -13.39
CA HIS A 274 -12.56 -5.12 -14.41
C HIS A 274 -12.50 -6.22 -15.48
N GLY A 275 -12.22 -5.87 -16.74
CA GLY A 275 -12.09 -6.84 -17.83
C GLY A 275 -13.39 -7.40 -18.42
N THR A 276 -14.55 -6.83 -18.10
CA THR A 276 -15.86 -7.38 -18.50
C THR A 276 -16.27 -7.10 -19.95
N GLY A 277 -15.82 -5.97 -20.51
CA GLY A 277 -16.37 -5.41 -21.75
C GLY A 277 -16.17 -6.25 -23.01
N HIS A 278 -15.05 -6.99 -23.10
CA HIS A 278 -14.83 -7.93 -24.21
C HIS A 278 -15.22 -9.36 -23.83
N LEU A 279 -15.21 -9.72 -22.55
CA LEU A 279 -15.49 -11.07 -22.09
C LEU A 279 -16.98 -11.43 -22.16
N PHE A 280 -17.83 -10.76 -21.39
CA PHE A 280 -19.24 -11.16 -21.20
C PHE A 280 -20.12 -11.02 -22.44
N PRO A 281 -19.98 -9.98 -23.29
CA PRO A 281 -20.79 -9.88 -24.52
C PRO A 281 -20.53 -11.04 -25.50
N ASN A 282 -19.30 -11.57 -25.49
CA ASN A 282 -18.86 -12.69 -26.33
C ASN A 282 -19.14 -14.06 -25.70
N LEU A 283 -19.47 -14.10 -24.41
CA LEU A 283 -19.91 -15.33 -23.76
C LEU A 283 -21.41 -15.59 -24.01
N GLU A 284 -21.76 -16.84 -24.23
CA GLU A 284 -23.13 -17.34 -24.08
C GLU A 284 -23.69 -17.11 -22.67
N PRO A 285 -25.02 -16.85 -22.53
CA PRO A 285 -25.66 -16.53 -21.25
C PRO A 285 -25.35 -17.51 -20.12
N LYS A 286 -25.35 -18.82 -20.40
CA LYS A 286 -25.10 -19.85 -19.37
C LYS A 286 -23.65 -19.84 -18.88
N SER A 287 -22.67 -19.80 -19.78
CA SER A 287 -21.24 -19.77 -19.42
C SER A 287 -20.88 -18.49 -18.68
N GLY A 288 -21.36 -17.33 -19.15
CA GLY A 288 -21.14 -16.07 -18.46
C GLY A 288 -21.77 -16.04 -17.07
N LEU A 289 -22.97 -16.60 -16.90
CA LEU A 289 -23.62 -16.69 -15.59
C LEU A 289 -22.87 -17.62 -14.63
N THR A 290 -22.35 -18.77 -15.11
CA THR A 290 -21.48 -19.64 -14.29
C THR A 290 -20.23 -18.91 -13.80
N LEU A 291 -19.57 -18.15 -14.69
CA LEU A 291 -18.37 -17.39 -14.33
C LEU A 291 -18.68 -16.28 -13.32
N LEU A 292 -19.79 -15.55 -13.49
CA LEU A 292 -20.24 -14.54 -12.51
C LEU A 292 -20.60 -15.17 -11.17
N TRP A 293 -21.31 -16.31 -11.19
CA TRP A 293 -21.68 -17.04 -9.98
C TRP A 293 -20.44 -17.45 -9.18
N LEU A 294 -19.46 -18.04 -9.85
CA LEU A 294 -18.19 -18.44 -9.24
C LEU A 294 -17.44 -17.22 -8.69
N SER A 295 -17.24 -16.18 -9.50
CA SER A 295 -16.38 -15.05 -9.12
C SER A 295 -16.97 -14.18 -8.02
N VAL A 296 -18.27 -13.87 -8.10
CA VAL A 296 -18.93 -12.95 -7.16
C VAL A 296 -19.15 -13.62 -5.80
N ASN A 297 -19.48 -14.91 -5.78
CA ASN A 297 -19.65 -15.61 -4.52
C ASN A 297 -18.32 -15.96 -3.85
N ALA A 298 -17.22 -16.10 -4.59
CA ALA A 298 -15.88 -16.29 -4.04
C ALA A 298 -15.21 -14.98 -3.56
N ALA A 299 -15.66 -13.82 -4.04
CA ALA A 299 -15.08 -12.54 -3.68
C ALA A 299 -15.48 -12.12 -2.27
N LYS A 300 -14.48 -12.02 -1.37
CA LYS A 300 -14.67 -11.41 -0.04
C LYS A 300 -14.78 -9.88 -0.10
N GLY A 301 -14.03 -9.28 -1.02
CA GLY A 301 -14.07 -7.84 -1.30
C GLY A 301 -15.12 -7.50 -2.36
N LYS A 302 -15.33 -6.20 -2.56
CA LYS A 302 -16.23 -5.67 -3.59
C LYS A 302 -15.55 -5.53 -4.96
N ILE A 303 -14.42 -6.19 -5.24
CA ILE A 303 -13.69 -6.01 -6.50
C ILE A 303 -13.36 -7.36 -7.12
N VAL A 304 -13.73 -7.55 -8.38
CA VAL A 304 -13.42 -8.74 -9.21
C VAL A 304 -12.73 -8.29 -10.49
N ASN A 305 -11.58 -8.88 -10.78
CA ASN A 305 -10.77 -8.51 -11.93
C ASN A 305 -10.62 -9.68 -12.92
N PHE A 306 -11.24 -9.54 -14.10
CA PHE A 306 -11.16 -10.49 -15.20
C PHE A 306 -10.09 -10.13 -16.25
N ASN A 307 -9.36 -9.01 -16.10
CA ASN A 307 -8.31 -8.65 -17.05
C ASN A 307 -7.26 -9.77 -17.26
N PRO A 308 -6.86 -10.55 -16.23
CA PRO A 308 -5.90 -11.65 -16.43
C PRO A 308 -6.38 -12.73 -17.41
N LEU A 309 -7.69 -12.91 -17.61
CA LEU A 309 -8.23 -13.84 -18.62
C LEU A 309 -8.02 -13.38 -20.06
N ILE A 310 -7.64 -12.11 -20.30
CA ILE A 310 -7.57 -11.51 -21.64
C ILE A 310 -6.14 -11.02 -21.97
N LYS A 311 -5.31 -10.80 -20.95
CA LYS A 311 -4.03 -10.05 -20.98
C LYS A 311 -2.99 -10.54 -22.01
N TYR A 312 -3.00 -11.81 -22.41
CA TYR A 312 -1.96 -12.40 -23.28
C TYR A 312 -2.46 -12.94 -24.61
N THR A 313 -3.66 -12.56 -25.02
CA THR A 313 -4.25 -13.06 -26.28
C THR A 313 -3.96 -12.10 -27.43
N SER A 314 -3.12 -12.51 -28.38
CA SER A 314 -3.07 -11.85 -29.69
C SER A 314 -4.48 -11.89 -30.31
N SER A 315 -4.85 -10.86 -31.08
CA SER A 315 -6.19 -10.75 -31.67
C SER A 315 -6.60 -11.95 -32.55
N GLN A 316 -5.62 -12.72 -33.04
CA GLN A 316 -5.83 -13.97 -33.78
C GLN A 316 -6.22 -15.16 -32.88
N ASN A 317 -5.80 -15.20 -31.61
CA ASN A 317 -6.08 -16.31 -30.67
C ASN A 317 -7.30 -16.05 -29.75
N TYR A 318 -7.84 -14.83 -29.72
CA TYR A 318 -8.91 -14.45 -28.78
C TYR A 318 -10.18 -15.30 -28.92
N GLN A 319 -10.60 -15.60 -30.15
CA GLN A 319 -11.80 -16.42 -30.40
C GLN A 319 -11.63 -17.86 -29.90
N ASP A 320 -10.44 -18.44 -30.05
CA ASP A 320 -10.18 -19.81 -29.63
C ASP A 320 -10.05 -19.91 -28.10
N VAL A 321 -9.53 -18.88 -27.44
CA VAL A 321 -9.56 -18.76 -25.97
C VAL A 321 -11.00 -18.67 -25.45
N ILE A 322 -11.86 -17.85 -26.05
CA ILE A 322 -13.28 -17.76 -25.67
C ILE A 322 -14.01 -19.09 -25.89
N LYS A 323 -13.73 -19.81 -26.99
CA LYS A 323 -14.27 -21.16 -27.22
C LYS A 323 -13.80 -22.15 -26.14
N ASN A 324 -12.53 -22.08 -25.73
CA ASN A 324 -12.01 -22.94 -24.67
C ASN A 324 -12.70 -22.62 -23.33
N TYR A 325 -12.88 -21.34 -22.98
CA TYR A 325 -13.64 -20.93 -21.80
C TYR A 325 -15.10 -21.41 -21.86
N HIS A 326 -15.73 -21.40 -23.04
CA HIS A 326 -17.06 -21.98 -23.21
C HIS A 326 -17.11 -23.46 -22.89
N ARG A 327 -16.15 -24.24 -23.42
CA ARG A 327 -16.06 -25.68 -23.17
C ARG A 327 -15.90 -25.97 -21.68
N ILE A 328 -14.99 -25.25 -21.01
CA ILE A 328 -14.69 -25.43 -19.58
C ILE A 328 -15.87 -24.97 -18.70
N LEU A 329 -16.42 -23.77 -18.91
CA LEU A 329 -17.51 -23.26 -18.08
C LEU A 329 -18.82 -24.06 -18.24
N ARG A 330 -19.00 -24.75 -19.37
CA ARG A 330 -20.14 -25.66 -19.58
C ARG A 330 -20.01 -26.98 -18.82
N SER A 331 -18.79 -27.43 -18.52
CA SER A 331 -18.58 -28.66 -17.74
C SER A 331 -18.76 -28.45 -16.24
N ILE A 332 -18.71 -27.21 -15.75
CA ILE A 332 -19.00 -26.87 -14.35
C ILE A 332 -20.50 -26.99 -14.09
N ARG A 333 -20.91 -27.90 -13.19
CA ARG A 333 -22.29 -27.96 -12.72
C ARG A 333 -22.47 -26.87 -11.66
N ILE A 334 -23.22 -25.82 -11.98
CA ILE A 334 -23.53 -24.73 -11.02
C ILE A 334 -24.17 -25.30 -9.74
N ASP A 335 -24.85 -26.43 -9.86
CA ASP A 335 -25.48 -27.14 -8.74
C ASP A 335 -24.48 -27.63 -7.67
N GLU A 336 -23.21 -27.82 -8.04
CA GLU A 336 -22.10 -28.21 -7.15
C GLU A 336 -21.39 -27.00 -6.51
N LEU A 337 -21.75 -25.78 -6.91
CA LEU A 337 -21.21 -24.53 -6.36
C LEU A 337 -22.15 -24.02 -5.26
N ASP A 338 -22.27 -24.79 -4.18
CA ASP A 338 -23.13 -24.50 -3.03
C ASP A 338 -22.40 -23.71 -1.92
N ASP A 339 -23.09 -23.49 -0.80
CA ASP A 339 -22.55 -22.70 0.32
C ASP A 339 -21.31 -23.37 0.94
N ASP A 340 -21.27 -24.70 1.00
CA ASP A 340 -20.14 -25.46 1.55
C ASP A 340 -18.91 -25.31 0.65
N PHE A 341 -19.09 -25.39 -0.67
CA PHE A 341 -18.04 -25.09 -1.64
C PHE A 341 -17.48 -23.67 -1.47
N PHE A 342 -18.33 -22.65 -1.37
CA PHE A 342 -17.85 -21.28 -1.20
C PHE A 342 -17.27 -21.01 0.19
N SER A 343 -17.74 -21.69 1.24
CA SER A 343 -17.14 -21.63 2.57
C SER A 343 -15.68 -22.11 2.54
N ASP A 344 -15.41 -23.24 1.88
CA ASP A 344 -14.04 -23.77 1.68
C ASP A 344 -13.17 -22.79 0.87
N ILE A 345 -13.71 -22.21 -0.22
CA ILE A 345 -13.01 -21.17 -1.00
C ILE A 345 -12.68 -19.96 -0.13
N HIS A 346 -13.64 -19.49 0.66
CA HIS A 346 -13.44 -18.31 1.51
C HIS A 346 -12.38 -18.56 2.58
N GLU A 347 -12.39 -19.70 3.26
CA GLU A 347 -11.37 -20.04 4.24
C GLU A 347 -9.97 -19.99 3.61
N LYS A 348 -9.81 -20.64 2.45
CA LYS A 348 -8.52 -20.72 1.73
C LYS A 348 -8.05 -19.40 1.14
N LEU A 349 -8.96 -18.57 0.61
CA LEU A 349 -8.61 -17.23 0.11
C LEU A 349 -8.23 -16.25 1.23
N SER A 350 -8.70 -16.47 2.46
CA SER A 350 -8.31 -15.66 3.63
C SER A 350 -7.02 -16.09 4.29
N GLY A 351 -6.67 -17.37 4.18
CA GLY A 351 -5.41 -17.91 4.67
C GLY A 351 -4.21 -17.56 3.78
N GLU A 352 -3.03 -18.01 4.19
CA GLU A 352 -1.89 -18.12 3.27
C GLU A 352 -1.97 -19.48 2.57
N PRO A 353 -1.88 -19.54 1.22
CA PRO A 353 -1.23 -18.55 0.34
C PRO A 353 -2.16 -17.53 -0.37
N GLY A 354 -3.48 -17.56 -0.15
CA GLY A 354 -4.43 -16.55 -0.67
C GLY A 354 -4.87 -16.73 -2.11
N PHE A 355 -4.79 -17.96 -2.64
CA PHE A 355 -5.33 -18.34 -3.95
C PHE A 355 -5.98 -19.73 -3.89
N VAL A 356 -6.89 -20.00 -4.84
CA VAL A 356 -7.65 -21.24 -4.96
C VAL A 356 -7.78 -21.63 -6.43
N PHE A 357 -7.68 -22.91 -6.75
CA PHE A 357 -7.97 -23.44 -8.08
C PHE A 357 -9.32 -24.16 -8.12
N VAL A 358 -10.09 -23.92 -9.19
CA VAL A 358 -11.27 -24.75 -9.50
C VAL A 358 -10.79 -26.01 -10.23
N LEU A 359 -10.81 -27.13 -9.50
CA LEU A 359 -10.20 -28.39 -9.93
C LEU A 359 -10.62 -28.82 -11.35
N GLY A 360 -9.63 -29.13 -12.18
CA GLY A 360 -9.77 -29.59 -13.56
C GLY A 360 -10.34 -28.60 -14.58
N THR A 361 -10.49 -27.33 -14.18
CA THR A 361 -10.90 -26.27 -15.10
C THR A 361 -9.76 -25.31 -15.45
N GLY A 362 -8.66 -25.33 -14.69
CA GLY A 362 -7.54 -24.39 -14.84
C GLY A 362 -7.85 -22.98 -14.34
N PHE A 363 -9.08 -22.67 -13.93
CA PHE A 363 -9.40 -21.36 -13.34
C PHE A 363 -8.77 -21.22 -11.95
N GLN A 364 -8.05 -20.13 -11.77
CA GLN A 364 -7.45 -19.73 -10.51
C GLN A 364 -8.14 -18.44 -10.02
N LEU A 365 -8.50 -18.43 -8.75
CA LEU A 365 -9.01 -17.28 -8.02
C LEU A 365 -7.93 -16.83 -7.04
N LYS A 366 -7.47 -15.59 -7.13
CA LYS A 366 -6.39 -15.08 -6.29
C LYS A 366 -6.80 -13.77 -5.62
N PHE A 367 -6.68 -13.71 -4.29
CA PHE A 367 -6.98 -12.50 -3.56
C PHE A 367 -5.76 -11.57 -3.52
N ASN A 368 -5.89 -10.41 -4.13
CA ASN A 368 -4.84 -9.41 -4.17
C ASN A 368 -4.93 -8.50 -2.95
N LYS A 369 -4.08 -8.75 -1.95
CA LYS A 369 -4.03 -7.97 -0.70
C LYS A 369 -3.79 -6.47 -0.92
N LYS A 370 -3.13 -6.06 -2.01
CA LYS A 370 -2.84 -4.63 -2.29
C LYS A 370 -4.06 -3.88 -2.81
N THR A 371 -4.81 -4.50 -3.73
CA THR A 371 -5.97 -3.88 -4.37
C THR A 371 -7.30 -4.25 -3.70
N GLY A 372 -7.31 -5.30 -2.87
CA GLY A 372 -8.54 -5.90 -2.34
C GLY A 372 -9.34 -6.67 -3.39
N ALA A 373 -8.79 -6.89 -4.59
CA ALA A 373 -9.48 -7.52 -5.71
C ALA A 373 -9.32 -9.04 -5.73
N LEU A 374 -10.36 -9.72 -6.19
CA LEU A 374 -10.29 -11.11 -6.61
C LEU A 374 -9.87 -11.16 -8.09
N ASP A 375 -8.61 -11.51 -8.34
CA ASP A 375 -8.08 -11.73 -9.67
C ASP A 375 -8.51 -13.12 -10.16
N ILE A 376 -9.15 -13.17 -11.33
CA ILE A 376 -9.55 -14.42 -12.00
C ILE A 376 -8.61 -14.64 -13.17
N SER A 377 -7.87 -15.75 -13.16
CA SER A 377 -6.94 -16.17 -14.22
C SER A 377 -7.23 -17.60 -14.65
N HIS A 378 -6.63 -18.01 -15.77
CA HIS A 378 -6.68 -19.39 -16.26
C HIS A 378 -5.25 -19.88 -16.51
N VAL A 379 -4.88 -20.99 -15.87
CA VAL A 379 -3.56 -21.61 -15.96
C VAL A 379 -3.66 -22.93 -16.71
N ASP A 380 -2.95 -23.02 -17.84
CA ASP A 380 -2.80 -24.28 -18.58
C ASP A 380 -1.58 -25.03 -18.06
N ILE A 381 -1.80 -25.88 -17.05
CA ILE A 381 -0.74 -26.62 -16.36
C ILE A 381 0.08 -27.50 -17.33
N HIS A 382 -0.55 -28.06 -18.35
CA HIS A 382 0.14 -28.97 -19.27
C HIS A 382 1.17 -28.23 -20.13
N ASN A 383 0.72 -27.15 -20.77
CA ASN A 383 1.59 -26.35 -21.63
C ASN A 383 2.64 -25.59 -20.80
N ASN A 384 2.24 -25.04 -19.65
CA ASN A 384 3.17 -24.30 -18.79
C ASN A 384 4.28 -25.21 -18.23
N LEU A 385 3.96 -26.45 -17.82
CA LEU A 385 4.95 -27.38 -17.28
C LEU A 385 5.96 -27.84 -18.34
N ALA A 386 5.48 -28.15 -19.55
CA ALA A 386 6.35 -28.51 -20.67
C ALA A 386 7.31 -27.36 -21.03
N GLU A 387 6.82 -26.13 -21.01
CA GLU A 387 7.63 -24.94 -21.30
C GLU A 387 8.62 -24.63 -20.16
N LEU A 388 8.20 -24.75 -18.89
CA LEU A 388 9.08 -24.58 -17.74
C LEU A 388 10.25 -25.57 -17.79
N LYS A 389 9.94 -26.85 -18.07
CA LYS A 389 10.95 -27.90 -18.19
C LYS A 389 12.00 -27.58 -19.27
N GLN A 390 11.57 -27.12 -20.44
CA GLN A 390 12.49 -26.73 -21.53
C GLN A 390 13.41 -25.58 -21.13
N ILE A 391 12.89 -24.56 -20.41
CA ILE A 391 13.71 -23.44 -19.95
C ILE A 391 14.72 -23.89 -18.89
N VAL A 392 14.30 -24.70 -17.91
CA VAL A 392 15.18 -25.22 -16.85
C VAL A 392 16.28 -26.10 -17.43
N GLU A 393 15.97 -27.02 -18.35
CA GLU A 393 16.96 -27.87 -19.02
C GLU A 393 17.95 -27.05 -19.86
N LYS A 394 17.48 -25.99 -20.54
CA LYS A 394 18.33 -25.15 -21.39
C LYS A 394 19.35 -24.33 -20.60
N TYR A 395 18.97 -23.80 -19.43
CA TYR A 395 19.79 -22.86 -18.66
C TYR A 395 20.46 -23.47 -17.42
N GLN A 396 20.40 -24.79 -17.24
CA GLN A 396 20.89 -25.47 -16.04
C GLN A 396 22.36 -25.15 -15.68
N GLU A 397 23.23 -24.97 -16.68
CA GLU A 397 24.66 -24.68 -16.50
C GLU A 397 25.01 -23.19 -16.65
N TYR A 398 24.04 -22.34 -16.98
CA TYR A 398 24.27 -20.91 -17.19
C TYR A 398 24.26 -20.17 -15.86
N ARG A 399 25.14 -19.17 -15.71
CA ARG A 399 25.05 -18.23 -14.58
C ARG A 399 23.73 -17.48 -14.62
N VAL A 400 23.13 -17.19 -13.46
CA VAL A 400 21.89 -16.39 -13.34
C VAL A 400 22.00 -15.06 -14.11
N SER A 401 23.14 -14.38 -13.98
CA SER A 401 23.49 -13.14 -14.68
C SER A 401 23.55 -13.27 -16.21
N SER A 402 23.67 -14.47 -16.75
CA SER A 402 23.77 -14.75 -18.19
C SER A 402 22.43 -15.16 -18.83
N ILE A 403 21.36 -15.31 -18.04
CA ILE A 403 20.03 -15.64 -18.57
C ILE A 403 19.36 -14.37 -19.09
N PRO A 404 18.87 -14.33 -20.34
CA PRO A 404 18.17 -13.17 -20.88
C PRO A 404 16.97 -12.76 -20.02
N LEU A 405 16.77 -11.44 -19.85
CA LEU A 405 15.75 -10.89 -18.95
C LEU A 405 14.32 -11.31 -19.31
N ASP A 406 14.00 -11.41 -20.60
CA ASP A 406 12.72 -11.91 -21.10
C ASP A 406 12.48 -13.38 -20.69
N GLN A 407 13.54 -14.19 -20.71
CA GLN A 407 13.49 -15.60 -20.29
C GLN A 407 13.37 -15.74 -18.77
N LEU A 408 14.04 -14.88 -18.00
CA LEU A 408 13.89 -14.84 -16.53
C LEU A 408 12.48 -14.45 -16.09
N LYS A 409 11.87 -13.43 -16.72
CA LYS A 409 10.48 -13.03 -16.45
C LYS A 409 9.51 -14.16 -16.80
N LYS A 410 9.74 -14.82 -17.93
CA LYS A 410 8.95 -15.98 -18.34
C LYS A 410 9.11 -17.16 -17.38
N LEU A 411 10.33 -17.41 -16.91
CA LEU A 411 10.62 -18.43 -15.90
C LEU A 411 9.85 -18.16 -14.60
N GLU A 412 9.84 -16.91 -14.12
CA GLU A 412 9.08 -16.49 -12.93
C GLU A 412 7.56 -16.69 -13.10
N ASP A 413 7.00 -16.29 -14.24
CA ASP A 413 5.56 -16.43 -14.51
C ASP A 413 5.14 -17.91 -14.54
N LEU A 414 5.91 -18.75 -15.25
CA LEU A 414 5.67 -20.19 -15.34
C LEU A 414 5.87 -20.89 -13.99
N PHE A 415 6.97 -20.58 -13.30
CA PHE A 415 7.26 -21.10 -11.96
C PHE A 415 6.12 -20.76 -11.01
N THR A 416 5.71 -19.50 -10.94
CA THR A 416 4.67 -19.05 -10.01
C THR A 416 3.37 -19.79 -10.27
N ALA A 417 2.94 -19.89 -11.52
CA ALA A 417 1.70 -20.58 -11.88
C ALA A 417 1.72 -22.08 -11.47
N ILE A 418 2.84 -22.77 -11.72
CA ILE A 418 2.99 -24.20 -11.40
C ILE A 418 3.16 -24.42 -9.90
N HIS A 419 3.96 -23.61 -9.24
CA HIS A 419 4.23 -23.72 -7.81
C HIS A 419 2.99 -23.40 -6.98
N GLU A 420 2.19 -22.39 -7.36
CA GLU A 420 0.90 -22.11 -6.74
C GLU A 420 -0.05 -23.31 -6.88
N TYR A 421 -0.14 -23.89 -8.08
CA TYR A 421 -0.94 -25.08 -8.30
C TYR A 421 -0.45 -26.29 -7.47
N TYR A 422 0.86 -26.50 -7.38
CA TYR A 422 1.48 -27.57 -6.58
C TYR A 422 1.15 -27.45 -5.09
N ILE A 423 1.30 -26.25 -4.51
CA ILE A 423 0.93 -25.99 -3.10
C ILE A 423 -0.54 -26.33 -2.85
N TYR A 424 -1.44 -25.78 -3.68
CA TYR A 424 -2.87 -25.96 -3.51
C TYR A 424 -3.30 -27.43 -3.50
N ALA A 425 -2.67 -28.23 -4.36
CA ALA A 425 -3.07 -29.61 -4.52
C ALA A 425 -2.42 -30.54 -3.48
N LYS A 426 -1.22 -30.22 -2.97
CA LYS A 426 -0.58 -30.94 -1.86
C LYS A 426 -1.32 -30.74 -0.52
N GLU A 427 -1.89 -29.56 -0.28
CA GLU A 427 -2.68 -29.26 0.92
C GLU A 427 -4.00 -30.05 0.98
N ARG A 428 -4.47 -30.60 -0.14
CA ARG A 428 -5.80 -31.21 -0.24
C ARG A 428 -5.85 -32.73 -0.03
N ASP A 429 -4.71 -33.37 0.29
CA ASP A 429 -4.55 -34.82 0.53
C ASP A 429 -5.53 -35.69 -0.27
N LEU A 430 -5.49 -35.52 -1.60
CA LEU A 430 -6.42 -36.09 -2.59
C LEU A 430 -6.51 -37.62 -2.57
N SER A 431 -5.68 -38.29 -1.77
CA SER A 431 -5.65 -39.74 -1.52
C SER A 431 -6.75 -40.24 -0.58
N THR A 432 -7.48 -39.38 0.14
CA THR A 432 -8.44 -39.80 1.20
C THR A 432 -9.92 -39.53 0.91
N GLN A 433 -10.29 -38.86 -0.18
CA GLN A 433 -11.71 -38.63 -0.53
C GLN A 433 -12.24 -39.71 -1.50
N GLN A 434 -13.31 -40.39 -1.09
CA GLN A 434 -13.94 -41.52 -1.80
C GLN A 434 -14.69 -41.16 -3.10
N ASP A 435 -14.77 -39.88 -3.47
CA ASP A 435 -15.34 -39.43 -4.75
C ASP A 435 -14.25 -38.79 -5.61
N VAL A 436 -13.47 -39.63 -6.27
CA VAL A 436 -12.48 -39.22 -7.27
C VAL A 436 -13.23 -38.71 -8.50
N SER A 437 -13.47 -37.41 -8.57
CA SER A 437 -13.79 -36.73 -9.82
C SER A 437 -12.61 -36.93 -10.79
N ALA A 438 -12.86 -37.12 -12.08
CA ALA A 438 -11.85 -37.30 -13.15
C ALA A 438 -10.78 -36.18 -13.19
N THR A 439 -10.99 -35.09 -12.47
CA THR A 439 -10.08 -33.95 -12.31
C THR A 439 -9.00 -34.16 -11.23
N ALA A 440 -9.17 -35.09 -10.29
CA ALA A 440 -8.17 -35.47 -9.28
C ALA A 440 -7.12 -36.46 -9.84
N GLU A 441 -7.50 -37.37 -10.75
CA GLU A 441 -6.57 -38.27 -11.46
C GLU A 441 -5.54 -37.52 -12.31
N PHE A 442 -5.96 -36.43 -12.97
CA PHE A 442 -5.05 -35.59 -13.77
C PHE A 442 -3.93 -35.00 -12.91
N PHE A 443 -4.22 -34.60 -11.67
CA PHE A 443 -3.24 -34.05 -10.73
C PHE A 443 -2.26 -35.12 -10.21
N LEU A 444 -2.78 -36.24 -9.71
CA LEU A 444 -1.97 -37.33 -9.15
C LEU A 444 -0.99 -37.91 -10.18
N SER A 445 -1.32 -37.85 -11.47
CA SER A 445 -0.45 -38.33 -12.56
C SER A 445 0.78 -37.44 -12.84
N ARG A 446 0.80 -36.17 -12.38
CA ARG A 446 1.84 -35.18 -12.73
C ARG A 446 2.59 -34.58 -11.54
N GLU A 447 2.20 -34.89 -10.31
CA GLU A 447 2.88 -34.41 -9.11
C GLU A 447 4.38 -34.76 -9.11
N SER A 448 4.71 -35.98 -9.54
CA SER A 448 6.10 -36.44 -9.68
C SER A 448 6.87 -35.62 -10.72
N GLU A 449 6.25 -35.30 -11.86
CA GLU A 449 6.84 -34.48 -12.92
C GLU A 449 7.10 -33.05 -12.43
N ILE A 450 6.14 -32.44 -11.73
CA ILE A 450 6.30 -31.10 -11.14
C ILE A 450 7.43 -31.10 -10.11
N THR A 451 7.47 -32.08 -9.20
CA THR A 451 8.49 -32.18 -8.16
C THR A 451 9.89 -32.28 -8.76
N VAL A 452 10.08 -33.10 -9.80
CA VAL A 452 11.36 -33.23 -10.51
C VAL A 452 11.81 -31.90 -11.12
N VAL A 453 10.90 -31.17 -11.78
CA VAL A 453 11.23 -29.88 -12.39
C VAL A 453 11.56 -28.81 -11.33
N LEU A 454 10.83 -28.77 -10.21
CA LEU A 454 11.13 -27.85 -9.10
C LEU A 454 12.45 -28.18 -8.41
N ASP A 455 12.80 -29.45 -8.27
CA ASP A 455 14.10 -29.88 -7.74
C ASP A 455 15.24 -29.50 -8.68
N GLN A 456 15.08 -29.70 -9.99
CA GLN A 456 16.04 -29.26 -11.00
C GLN A 456 16.25 -27.75 -10.97
N LEU A 457 15.16 -26.97 -10.88
CA LEU A 457 15.22 -25.52 -10.74
C LEU A 457 15.95 -25.11 -9.46
N THR A 458 15.69 -25.77 -8.34
CA THR A 458 16.38 -25.49 -7.08
C THR A 458 17.87 -25.79 -7.19
N GLN A 459 18.25 -26.90 -7.82
CA GLN A 459 19.65 -27.27 -8.05
C GLN A 459 20.37 -26.26 -8.95
N MET A 460 19.71 -25.78 -10.02
CA MET A 460 20.24 -24.77 -10.93
C MET A 460 20.64 -23.49 -10.20
N PHE A 461 19.77 -22.95 -9.34
CA PHE A 461 20.06 -21.71 -8.61
C PHE A 461 21.00 -21.90 -7.41
N ARG A 462 20.92 -23.04 -6.73
CA ARG A 462 21.70 -23.31 -5.51
C ARG A 462 23.21 -23.08 -5.69
N ALA A 463 23.77 -23.54 -6.80
CA ALA A 463 25.20 -23.43 -7.06
C ALA A 463 25.69 -22.00 -7.33
N GLN A 464 24.76 -21.05 -7.55
CA GLN A 464 25.05 -19.73 -8.09
C GLN A 464 24.62 -18.58 -7.18
N LEU A 465 23.68 -18.82 -6.26
CA LEU A 465 23.12 -17.79 -5.38
C LEU A 465 24.14 -17.22 -4.39
N LEU A 466 25.01 -18.06 -3.80
CA LEU A 466 25.95 -17.66 -2.74
C LEU A 466 27.37 -17.41 -3.24
N VAL A 467 27.56 -17.30 -4.56
CA VAL A 467 28.86 -17.01 -5.17
C VAL A 467 29.27 -15.57 -4.81
N PRO A 468 30.27 -15.35 -3.94
CA PRO A 468 30.60 -14.02 -3.41
C PRO A 468 30.94 -12.99 -4.51
N GLU A 469 31.45 -13.46 -5.65
CA GLU A 469 31.75 -12.65 -6.82
C GLU A 469 30.51 -12.10 -7.52
N GLU A 470 29.33 -12.72 -7.43
CA GLU A 470 28.12 -12.29 -8.14
C GLU A 470 26.88 -12.17 -7.23
N ILE A 471 27.07 -12.32 -5.91
CA ILE A 471 25.98 -12.43 -4.94
C ILE A 471 25.04 -11.23 -4.98
N TYR A 472 25.56 -10.00 -5.05
CA TYR A 472 24.71 -8.82 -5.09
C TYR A 472 23.94 -8.72 -6.40
N ASP A 473 24.60 -8.97 -7.52
CA ASP A 473 24.01 -8.89 -8.85
C ASP A 473 22.90 -9.95 -9.01
N ASN A 474 23.17 -11.18 -8.60
CA ASN A 474 22.23 -12.30 -8.68
C ASN A 474 20.99 -12.07 -7.81
N PHE A 475 21.16 -11.64 -6.55
CA PHE A 475 20.02 -11.35 -5.68
C PHE A 475 19.23 -10.11 -6.14
N THR A 476 19.91 -9.08 -6.65
CA THR A 476 19.21 -7.90 -7.21
C THR A 476 18.35 -8.32 -8.40
N LEU A 477 18.92 -9.04 -9.38
CA LEU A 477 18.21 -9.53 -10.56
C LEU A 477 17.00 -10.40 -10.20
N LEU A 478 17.17 -11.33 -9.26
CA LEU A 478 16.09 -12.22 -8.83
C LEU A 478 15.01 -11.49 -8.03
N THR A 479 15.38 -10.52 -7.19
CA THR A 479 14.38 -9.79 -6.39
C THR A 479 13.54 -8.83 -7.23
N GLU A 480 14.13 -8.23 -8.27
CA GLU A 480 13.45 -7.30 -9.17
C GLU A 480 12.57 -8.02 -10.20
N HIS A 481 12.98 -9.20 -10.66
CA HIS A 481 12.34 -9.85 -11.82
C HIS A 481 11.75 -11.23 -11.52
N CYS A 482 12.17 -11.90 -10.44
CA CYS A 482 11.74 -13.24 -10.06
C CYS A 482 11.34 -13.32 -8.56
N PRO A 483 10.39 -12.49 -8.07
CA PRO A 483 10.09 -12.38 -6.65
C PRO A 483 9.47 -13.64 -6.05
N GLY A 484 8.63 -14.37 -6.78
CA GLY A 484 8.03 -15.64 -6.37
C GLY A 484 9.08 -16.73 -6.22
N MET A 485 9.97 -16.86 -7.22
CA MET A 485 11.12 -17.75 -7.15
C MET A 485 12.07 -17.39 -6.00
N THR A 486 12.35 -16.09 -5.80
CA THR A 486 13.20 -15.64 -4.70
C THR A 486 12.64 -16.07 -3.34
N ARG A 487 11.32 -15.94 -3.12
CA ARG A 487 10.69 -16.40 -1.87
C ARG A 487 10.77 -17.91 -1.69
N TYR A 488 10.72 -18.66 -2.78
CA TYR A 488 10.83 -20.11 -2.73
C TYR A 488 12.26 -20.58 -2.44
N LEU A 489 13.23 -20.03 -3.17
CA LEU A 489 14.65 -20.39 -3.08
C LEU A 489 15.26 -19.87 -1.77
N VAL A 490 14.95 -18.64 -1.39
CA VAL A 490 15.53 -17.92 -0.25
C VAL A 490 14.42 -17.19 0.54
N PRO A 491 13.54 -17.94 1.24
CA PRO A 491 12.46 -17.36 2.03
C PRO A 491 12.95 -16.39 3.12
N GLU A 492 14.22 -16.47 3.50
CA GLU A 492 14.90 -15.56 4.42
C GLU A 492 14.82 -14.09 3.94
N LEU A 493 14.70 -13.84 2.64
CA LEU A 493 14.64 -12.51 2.03
C LEU A 493 13.21 -12.05 1.68
N THR A 494 12.19 -12.72 2.23
CA THR A 494 10.77 -12.38 1.99
C THR A 494 10.49 -10.92 2.32
N GLY A 495 10.04 -10.14 1.33
CA GLY A 495 9.67 -8.73 1.48
C GLY A 495 10.65 -7.70 0.91
N LEU A 496 11.63 -8.10 0.09
CA LEU A 496 12.43 -7.17 -0.73
C LEU A 496 11.56 -6.53 -1.81
N ALA A 497 11.01 -5.35 -1.53
CA ALA A 497 10.60 -4.42 -2.58
C ALA A 497 11.70 -3.38 -2.71
N TYR A 498 12.38 -3.34 -3.86
CA TYR A 498 13.29 -2.25 -4.19
C TYR A 498 12.48 -0.95 -4.20
N THR A 499 12.73 -0.05 -3.25
CA THR A 499 12.29 1.33 -3.36
C THR A 499 13.54 2.17 -3.59
N ASP A 500 13.67 2.77 -4.78
CA ASP A 500 14.78 3.63 -5.21
C ASP A 500 14.98 4.91 -4.38
N ASN A 501 14.29 5.04 -3.26
CA ASN A 501 14.46 6.15 -2.36
C ASN A 501 15.50 5.78 -1.31
N HIS A 502 16.70 6.37 -1.44
CA HIS A 502 17.51 6.67 -0.26
C HIS A 502 16.75 7.70 0.59
N PRO A 503 16.35 7.31 1.82
CA PRO A 503 16.55 8.24 2.93
C PRO A 503 17.10 7.52 4.17
N SER A 504 18.08 8.20 4.78
CA SER A 504 18.29 8.32 6.22
C SER A 504 17.36 7.50 7.12
N GLY A 505 17.93 6.49 7.78
CA GLY A 505 17.53 6.08 9.12
C GLY A 505 16.23 5.28 9.24
N SER A 506 16.22 4.05 8.74
CA SER A 506 15.47 2.87 9.23
C SER A 506 15.28 1.88 8.07
N SER A 507 16.38 1.41 7.49
CA SER A 507 16.32 0.40 6.41
C SER A 507 15.62 -0.86 6.93
N SER A 508 14.56 -1.29 6.23
CA SER A 508 13.96 -2.62 6.45
C SER A 508 15.06 -3.69 6.45
N GLY A 509 14.94 -4.72 7.29
CA GLY A 509 16.01 -5.71 7.51
C GLY A 509 16.55 -6.34 6.22
N ASN A 510 15.75 -6.38 5.16
CA ASN A 510 16.15 -6.99 3.89
C ASN A 510 17.03 -6.06 3.02
N HIS A 511 16.83 -4.73 3.03
CA HIS A 511 17.72 -3.82 2.29
C HIS A 511 19.14 -3.88 2.84
N PHE A 512 19.29 -3.98 4.16
CA PHE A 512 20.59 -4.12 4.81
C PHE A 512 21.38 -5.34 4.28
N VAL A 513 20.71 -6.47 4.04
CA VAL A 513 21.36 -7.67 3.51
C VAL A 513 21.90 -7.46 2.09
N LEU A 514 21.11 -6.84 1.20
CA LEU A 514 21.56 -6.51 -0.15
C LEU A 514 22.76 -5.55 -0.13
N TRP A 515 22.78 -4.57 0.78
CA TRP A 515 23.94 -3.69 0.95
C TRP A 515 25.18 -4.46 1.43
N CYS A 516 25.03 -5.38 2.39
CA CYS A 516 26.12 -6.24 2.81
C CYS A 516 26.68 -7.08 1.65
N PHE A 517 25.80 -7.66 0.82
CA PHE A 517 26.20 -8.38 -0.40
C PHE A 517 26.92 -7.48 -1.39
N ARG A 518 26.46 -6.25 -1.61
CA ARG A 518 27.11 -5.27 -2.48
C ARG A 518 28.55 -4.99 -2.04
N LYS A 519 28.74 -4.70 -0.74
CA LYS A 519 30.07 -4.39 -0.18
C LYS A 519 30.97 -5.63 -0.16
N LEU A 520 30.44 -6.82 0.10
CA LEU A 520 31.20 -8.06 0.02
C LEU A 520 31.67 -8.32 -1.41
N GLN A 521 30.76 -8.25 -2.38
CA GLN A 521 31.05 -8.42 -3.80
C GLN A 521 32.10 -7.41 -4.27
N ALA A 522 32.02 -6.16 -3.83
CA ALA A 522 33.00 -5.12 -4.13
C ALA A 522 34.42 -5.49 -3.66
N LEU A 523 34.56 -5.94 -2.40
CA LEU A 523 35.86 -6.38 -1.88
C LEU A 523 36.38 -7.66 -2.56
N VAL A 524 35.48 -8.56 -2.96
CA VAL A 524 35.84 -9.79 -3.67
C VAL A 524 36.26 -9.48 -5.12
N ARG A 525 35.60 -8.54 -5.81
CA ARG A 525 35.97 -8.11 -7.17
C ARG A 525 37.12 -7.10 -7.20
N GLU A 526 37.57 -6.62 -6.04
CA GLU A 526 38.53 -5.53 -5.90
C GLU A 526 38.03 -4.21 -6.53
N ASP A 527 36.70 -4.07 -6.61
CA ASP A 527 36.00 -2.92 -7.16
C ASP A 527 35.72 -1.88 -6.08
N LYS A 528 36.52 -0.82 -6.09
CA LYS A 528 36.51 0.21 -5.04
C LYS A 528 35.33 1.16 -5.17
N GLU A 529 34.89 1.44 -6.39
CA GLU A 529 33.75 2.33 -6.66
C GLU A 529 32.46 1.70 -6.14
N LEU A 530 32.37 0.37 -6.21
CA LEU A 530 31.22 -0.38 -5.73
C LEU A 530 31.18 -0.51 -4.21
N PHE A 531 32.33 -0.38 -3.52
CA PHE A 531 32.45 -0.43 -2.06
C PHE A 531 32.03 0.86 -1.35
N GLN A 532 32.26 2.05 -1.90
CA GLN A 532 31.81 3.32 -1.31
C GLN A 532 31.31 4.29 -2.36
N ASP A 533 30.14 4.90 -2.13
CA ASP A 533 29.61 5.94 -3.01
C ASP A 533 30.38 7.25 -2.79
N GLN A 534 31.30 7.53 -3.71
CA GLN A 534 32.13 8.73 -3.65
C GLN A 534 31.31 10.03 -3.63
N LYS A 535 30.11 10.08 -4.22
CA LYS A 535 29.27 11.29 -4.20
C LYS A 535 28.77 11.59 -2.80
N VAL A 536 28.33 10.57 -2.06
CA VAL A 536 27.87 10.72 -0.67
C VAL A 536 29.02 11.17 0.22
N PHE A 537 30.20 10.55 0.09
CA PHE A 537 31.38 10.94 0.87
C PHE A 537 31.89 12.34 0.49
N TYR A 538 31.77 12.74 -0.77
CA TYR A 538 32.09 14.11 -1.20
C TYR A 538 31.12 15.14 -0.61
N GLN A 539 29.82 14.84 -0.55
CA GLN A 539 28.85 15.71 0.13
C GLN A 539 29.15 15.84 1.63
N ILE A 540 29.55 14.75 2.29
CA ILE A 540 29.98 14.77 3.70
C ILE A 540 31.26 15.62 3.85
N ALA A 541 32.24 15.45 2.96
CA ALA A 541 33.44 16.27 2.95
C ALA A 541 33.11 17.77 2.78
N GLN A 542 32.18 18.11 1.89
CA GLN A 542 31.72 19.50 1.71
C GLN A 542 31.07 20.07 2.97
N GLN A 543 30.32 19.26 3.72
CA GLN A 543 29.73 19.68 5.00
C GLN A 543 30.79 19.93 6.06
N GLU A 544 31.82 19.08 6.13
CA GLU A 544 32.86 19.14 7.16
C GLU A 544 33.92 20.22 6.87
N PHE A 545 34.36 20.33 5.61
CA PHE A 545 35.51 21.15 5.20
C PHE A 545 35.14 22.34 4.29
N GLY A 546 33.90 22.40 3.80
CA GLY A 546 33.37 23.47 2.96
C GLY A 546 33.25 23.10 1.48
N PRO A 547 32.53 23.92 0.69
CA PRO A 547 32.09 23.58 -0.68
C PRO A 547 33.22 23.39 -1.69
N PHE A 548 34.41 23.96 -1.42
CA PHE A 548 35.59 23.88 -2.29
C PHE A 548 36.66 22.90 -1.78
N THR A 549 36.30 21.97 -0.88
CA THR A 549 37.27 21.03 -0.33
C THR A 549 37.79 20.07 -1.40
N ALA A 550 39.10 19.82 -1.37
CA ALA A 550 39.76 18.73 -2.08
C ALA A 550 39.96 17.49 -1.18
N GLU A 551 39.56 17.58 0.09
CA GLU A 551 39.68 16.49 1.06
C GLU A 551 38.64 15.41 0.81
N ASN A 552 39.05 14.15 0.94
CA ASN A 552 38.18 12.99 0.78
C ASN A 552 38.01 12.32 2.15
N VAL A 553 36.76 12.12 2.57
CA VAL A 553 36.40 11.48 3.85
C VAL A 553 36.24 9.95 3.69
N ALA A 554 36.16 9.47 2.45
CA ALA A 554 36.07 8.05 2.13
C ALA A 554 37.33 7.28 2.53
N ALA A 555 37.21 5.96 2.65
CA ALA A 555 38.35 5.09 2.91
C ALA A 555 39.41 5.27 1.81
N ASN A 556 40.66 5.44 2.23
CA ASN A 556 41.74 5.66 1.29
C ASN A 556 42.12 4.36 0.56
N GLN A 557 42.87 4.53 -0.53
CA GLN A 557 43.31 3.43 -1.39
C GLN A 557 44.03 2.31 -0.62
N PHE A 558 44.93 2.66 0.30
CA PHE A 558 45.68 1.69 1.11
C PHE A 558 44.77 0.91 2.07
N GLN A 559 43.77 1.55 2.66
CA GLN A 559 42.80 0.91 3.54
C GLN A 559 41.94 -0.10 2.77
N ILE A 560 41.44 0.27 1.59
CA ILE A 560 40.68 -0.65 0.73
C ILE A 560 41.54 -1.82 0.28
N ASP A 561 42.82 -1.58 -0.06
CA ASP A 561 43.76 -2.65 -0.40
C ASP A 561 44.00 -3.59 0.78
N ASN A 562 44.07 -3.07 2.02
CA ASN A 562 44.17 -3.89 3.22
C ASN A 562 42.93 -4.78 3.43
N LEU A 563 41.71 -4.24 3.21
CA LEU A 563 40.48 -5.04 3.27
C LEU A 563 40.48 -6.12 2.19
N THR A 564 40.86 -5.75 0.97
CA THR A 564 40.97 -6.65 -0.18
C THR A 564 41.99 -7.76 0.07
N ASN A 565 43.11 -7.45 0.72
CA ASN A 565 44.13 -8.43 1.13
C ASN A 565 43.62 -9.40 2.21
N ILE A 566 42.78 -8.93 3.13
CA ILE A 566 42.13 -9.83 4.12
C ILE A 566 41.16 -10.76 3.40
N VAL A 567 40.35 -10.23 2.47
CA VAL A 567 39.38 -11.01 1.68
C VAL A 567 40.07 -11.97 0.70
N SER A 568 41.18 -11.59 0.08
CA SER A 568 41.97 -12.47 -0.79
C SER A 568 42.58 -13.64 -0.01
N GLY A 569 42.91 -13.42 1.26
CA GLY A 569 43.23 -14.48 2.21
C GLY A 569 42.06 -15.43 2.46
N LEU A 570 40.83 -14.92 2.54
CA LEU A 570 39.61 -15.72 2.70
C LEU A 570 39.19 -16.44 1.41
N LYS A 571 39.50 -15.92 0.22
CA LYS A 571 39.28 -16.61 -1.07
C LYS A 571 39.98 -17.96 -1.16
N LYS A 572 41.11 -18.12 -0.47
CA LYS A 572 41.83 -19.41 -0.36
C LYS A 572 41.08 -20.44 0.50
N GLU A 573 40.07 -19.99 1.23
CA GLU A 573 39.16 -20.79 2.05
C GLU A 573 37.71 -20.51 1.61
N PRO A 574 37.29 -20.97 0.42
CA PRO A 574 36.02 -20.58 -0.21
C PRO A 574 34.82 -20.81 0.72
N TYR A 575 34.87 -21.87 1.53
CA TYR A 575 33.87 -22.17 2.52
C TYR A 575 33.70 -21.07 3.60
N THR A 576 34.80 -20.48 4.10
CA THR A 576 34.74 -19.40 5.11
C THR A 576 34.11 -18.15 4.49
N LEU A 577 34.39 -17.90 3.21
CA LEU A 577 33.83 -16.77 2.46
C LEU A 577 32.33 -16.96 2.16
N GLU A 578 31.91 -18.18 1.79
CA GLU A 578 30.49 -18.54 1.66
C GLU A 578 29.77 -18.42 3.01
N THR A 579 30.40 -18.86 4.11
CA THR A 579 29.83 -18.73 5.46
C THR A 579 29.64 -17.28 5.88
N LEU A 580 30.57 -16.41 5.47
CA LEU A 580 30.45 -14.96 5.66
C LEU A 580 29.29 -14.37 4.86
N ALA A 581 29.11 -14.79 3.60
CA ALA A 581 27.94 -14.40 2.81
C ALA A 581 26.62 -14.85 3.48
N LEU A 582 26.58 -16.11 3.93
CA LEU A 582 25.45 -16.68 4.65
C LEU A 582 25.14 -15.97 5.98
N SER A 583 26.15 -15.48 6.70
CA SER A 583 25.92 -14.77 7.97
C SER A 583 25.17 -13.45 7.75
N PHE A 584 25.40 -12.77 6.61
CA PHE A 584 24.61 -11.59 6.25
C PHE A 584 23.15 -11.96 5.95
N LEU A 585 22.92 -13.03 5.20
CA LEU A 585 21.57 -13.52 4.88
C LEU A 585 20.75 -13.85 6.15
N LEU A 586 21.42 -14.40 7.15
CA LEU A 586 20.80 -14.88 8.39
C LEU A 586 20.89 -13.87 9.54
N THR A 587 21.39 -12.65 9.28
CA THR A 587 21.52 -11.61 10.29
C THR A 587 20.16 -11.30 10.94
N GLY A 588 20.10 -11.34 12.27
CA GLY A 588 18.88 -11.07 13.04
C GLY A 588 17.97 -12.29 13.27
N LYS A 589 18.30 -13.46 12.71
CA LYS A 589 17.59 -14.72 13.00
C LYS A 589 18.13 -15.40 14.26
N ARG A 590 17.27 -16.07 15.01
CA ARG A 590 17.68 -16.84 16.20
C ARG A 590 18.47 -18.08 15.79
N VAL A 591 19.62 -18.28 16.44
CA VAL A 591 20.56 -19.38 16.19
C VAL A 591 19.89 -20.75 16.34
N GLU A 592 18.90 -20.87 17.22
CA GLU A 592 18.15 -22.11 17.53
C GLU A 592 17.31 -22.64 16.35
N HIS A 593 16.99 -21.80 15.36
CA HIS A 593 16.17 -22.19 14.19
C HIS A 593 16.98 -22.38 12.90
N LEU A 594 18.31 -22.26 12.96
CA LEU A 594 19.18 -22.31 11.77
C LEU A 594 19.18 -23.69 11.08
N GLY A 595 18.99 -24.79 11.81
CA GLY A 595 19.10 -26.15 11.26
C GLY A 595 18.17 -26.45 10.07
N GLN A 596 16.96 -25.87 10.04
CA GLN A 596 16.04 -26.02 8.91
C GLN A 596 16.48 -25.19 7.69
N HIS A 597 17.06 -24.01 7.92
CA HIS A 597 17.58 -23.13 6.87
C HIS A 597 18.86 -23.69 6.24
N LEU A 598 19.76 -24.25 7.06
CA LEU A 598 21.06 -24.79 6.62
C LEU A 598 20.95 -26.05 5.75
N ARG A 599 19.91 -26.88 5.96
CA ARG A 599 19.64 -28.06 5.13
C ARG A 599 19.31 -27.70 3.68
N LYS A 600 18.63 -26.59 3.44
CA LYS A 600 18.34 -26.09 2.08
C LYS A 600 19.60 -25.72 1.31
N PHE A 601 20.62 -25.21 2.02
CA PHE A 601 21.91 -24.85 1.43
C PHE A 601 22.95 -25.99 1.50
N ASN A 602 22.68 -27.12 2.20
CA ASN A 602 23.56 -28.31 2.37
C ASN A 602 24.94 -27.90 2.90
N ILE A 603 24.90 -27.02 3.89
CA ILE A 603 26.09 -26.61 4.62
C ILE A 603 26.41 -27.72 5.63
N PRO A 604 27.64 -28.30 5.61
CA PRO A 604 28.01 -29.38 6.52
C PRO A 604 27.88 -28.98 8.01
N GLU A 605 27.34 -29.86 8.85
CA GLU A 605 27.09 -29.59 10.28
C GLU A 605 28.34 -29.19 11.09
N GLU A 606 29.50 -29.76 10.75
CA GLU A 606 30.80 -29.45 11.38
C GLU A 606 31.18 -27.97 11.28
N LYS A 607 30.58 -27.26 10.33
CA LYS A 607 30.96 -25.91 9.93
C LYS A 607 29.94 -24.84 10.34
N ASN A 608 28.94 -25.21 11.12
CA ASN A 608 27.98 -24.32 11.79
C ASN A 608 28.63 -23.43 12.86
N GLN A 609 29.79 -23.81 13.39
CA GLN A 609 30.44 -23.10 14.48
C GLN A 609 30.85 -21.67 14.10
N ILE A 610 31.46 -21.47 12.92
CA ILE A 610 31.85 -20.13 12.43
C ILE A 610 30.62 -19.26 12.23
N LEU A 611 29.59 -19.78 11.56
CA LEU A 611 28.34 -19.06 11.32
C LEU A 611 27.66 -18.64 12.62
N ASN A 612 27.56 -19.56 13.60
CA ASN A 612 26.97 -19.28 14.90
C ASN A 612 27.72 -18.18 15.64
N ILE A 613 29.06 -18.20 15.62
CA ILE A 613 29.89 -17.17 16.26
C ILE A 613 29.68 -15.81 15.58
N LEU A 614 29.67 -15.76 14.24
CA LEU A 614 29.44 -14.52 13.48
C LEU A 614 28.06 -13.91 13.78
N LEU A 615 27.01 -14.75 13.82
CA LEU A 615 25.66 -14.30 14.12
C LEU A 615 25.50 -13.85 15.58
N GLN A 616 26.09 -14.59 16.53
CA GLN A 616 26.02 -14.27 17.96
C GLN A 616 26.70 -12.94 18.30
N HIS A 617 27.86 -12.66 17.69
CA HIS A 617 28.67 -11.48 17.98
C HIS A 617 28.53 -10.38 16.91
N SER A 618 27.47 -10.44 16.11
CA SER A 618 27.16 -9.46 15.08
C SER A 618 26.93 -8.05 15.67
N GLY A 619 27.73 -7.09 15.24
CA GLY A 619 27.69 -5.68 15.70
C GLY A 619 28.52 -5.41 16.94
N LEU A 620 29.26 -6.39 17.43
CA LEU A 620 30.09 -6.25 18.62
C LEU A 620 31.14 -5.14 18.47
N LEU A 621 31.79 -5.02 17.31
CA LEU A 621 32.86 -4.02 17.13
C LEU A 621 32.31 -2.60 17.22
N GLU A 622 31.13 -2.36 16.64
CA GLU A 622 30.47 -1.07 16.73
C GLU A 622 30.11 -0.74 18.19
N LYS A 623 29.53 -1.69 18.93
CA LYS A 623 29.19 -1.49 20.35
C LYS A 623 30.41 -1.15 21.20
N ILE A 624 31.57 -1.75 20.89
CA ILE A 624 32.84 -1.44 21.57
C ILE A 624 33.31 -0.01 21.25
N ILE A 625 33.22 0.41 19.98
CA ILE A 625 33.59 1.77 19.54
C ILE A 625 32.76 2.84 20.27
N TYR A 626 31.46 2.63 20.42
CA TYR A 626 30.56 3.57 21.13
C TYR A 626 30.54 3.40 22.66
N GLY A 627 31.32 2.48 23.22
CA GLY A 627 31.40 2.28 24.67
C GLY A 627 30.17 1.59 25.30
N GLU A 628 29.28 1.04 24.48
CA GLU A 628 28.16 0.19 24.89
C GLU A 628 28.66 -1.15 25.45
N GLU A 629 29.73 -1.71 24.83
CA GLU A 629 30.37 -2.98 25.21
C GLU A 629 31.85 -2.83 25.62
N SER A 630 32.39 -3.87 26.27
CA SER A 630 33.81 -3.94 26.68
C SER A 630 34.71 -4.49 25.58
N LEU A 631 35.99 -4.07 25.59
CA LEU A 631 37.00 -4.61 24.68
C LEU A 631 37.27 -6.10 24.95
N GLU A 632 37.16 -6.53 26.21
CA GLU A 632 37.27 -7.94 26.63
C GLU A 632 36.29 -8.87 25.91
N GLU A 633 35.15 -8.36 25.44
CA GLU A 633 34.15 -9.18 24.76
C GLU A 633 34.69 -9.73 23.43
N LEU A 634 35.75 -9.14 22.85
CA LEU A 634 36.48 -9.73 21.72
C LEU A 634 37.17 -11.06 22.08
N HIS A 635 37.34 -11.39 23.36
CA HIS A 635 37.80 -12.71 23.81
C HIS A 635 36.89 -13.83 23.31
N SER A 636 35.59 -13.57 23.20
CA SER A 636 34.62 -14.52 22.65
C SER A 636 34.98 -14.98 21.24
N ILE A 637 35.69 -14.15 20.46
CA ILE A 637 36.18 -14.47 19.12
C ILE A 637 37.60 -15.06 19.20
N THR A 638 38.52 -14.40 19.93
CA THR A 638 39.94 -14.81 19.94
C THR A 638 40.21 -16.12 20.67
N LYS A 639 39.33 -16.55 21.60
CA LYS A 639 39.46 -17.83 22.33
C LYS A 639 39.51 -19.06 21.42
N HIS A 640 38.96 -18.97 20.21
CA HIS A 640 38.93 -20.04 19.23
C HIS A 640 40.26 -20.23 18.48
N LYS A 641 41.25 -19.35 18.68
CA LYS A 641 42.60 -19.41 18.06
C LYS A 641 42.60 -19.59 16.52
N SER A 642 41.53 -19.17 15.84
CA SER A 642 41.40 -19.28 14.38
C SER A 642 41.64 -17.93 13.70
N SER A 643 42.68 -17.85 12.87
CA SER A 643 42.98 -16.65 12.07
C SER A 643 41.86 -16.35 11.07
N SER A 644 41.29 -17.39 10.47
CA SER A 644 40.24 -17.26 9.46
C SER A 644 38.92 -16.79 10.05
N LEU A 645 38.56 -17.27 11.25
CA LEU A 645 37.41 -16.75 12.00
C LEU A 645 37.60 -15.26 12.35
N LEU A 646 38.78 -14.86 12.80
CA LEU A 646 39.07 -13.46 13.12
C LEU A 646 38.99 -12.56 11.87
N LYS A 647 39.51 -13.02 10.73
CA LYS A 647 39.38 -12.32 9.44
C LYS A 647 37.92 -12.19 9.01
N ALA A 648 37.15 -13.29 9.06
CA ALA A 648 35.74 -13.29 8.70
C ALA A 648 34.93 -12.37 9.61
N PHE A 649 35.13 -12.43 10.93
CA PHE A 649 34.51 -11.52 11.90
C PHE A 649 34.82 -10.05 11.60
N PHE A 650 36.08 -9.74 11.30
CA PHE A 650 36.46 -8.35 11.04
C PHE A 650 35.84 -7.80 9.76
N ILE A 651 35.86 -8.57 8.65
CA ILE A 651 35.19 -8.19 7.41
C ILE A 651 33.68 -8.09 7.61
N HIS A 652 33.09 -9.03 8.35
CA HIS A 652 31.68 -8.99 8.72
C HIS A 652 31.32 -7.67 9.39
N GLU A 653 32.03 -7.28 10.45
CA GLU A 653 31.74 -6.06 11.20
C GLU A 653 31.91 -4.78 10.36
N ILE A 654 32.97 -4.68 9.55
CA ILE A 654 33.20 -3.53 8.68
C ILE A 654 32.09 -3.41 7.64
N ILE A 655 31.74 -4.50 6.97
CA ILE A 655 30.65 -4.52 5.98
C ILE A 655 29.33 -4.12 6.64
N ARG A 656 29.04 -4.60 7.86
CA ARG A 656 27.82 -4.19 8.59
C ARG A 656 27.82 -2.70 8.89
N ILE A 657 28.92 -2.15 9.41
CA ILE A 657 29.03 -0.70 9.68
C ILE A 657 28.84 0.11 8.40
N ALA A 658 29.47 -0.30 7.30
CA ALA A 658 29.33 0.35 5.99
C ALA A 658 27.91 0.26 5.43
N SER A 659 27.19 -0.84 5.69
CA SER A 659 25.87 -1.12 5.12
C SER A 659 24.70 -0.55 5.91
N GLN A 660 24.93 -0.09 7.15
CA GLN A 660 23.88 0.55 7.96
C GLN A 660 23.47 1.92 7.41
N LYS A 661 24.45 2.70 6.94
CA LYS A 661 24.23 4.02 6.33
C LYS A 661 25.45 4.37 5.48
N GLU A 662 25.22 4.67 4.21
CA GLU A 662 26.28 5.17 3.33
C GLU A 662 26.86 6.48 3.90
N GLY A 663 28.19 6.61 3.89
CA GLY A 663 28.89 7.73 4.53
C GLY A 663 29.28 7.52 5.99
N LYS A 664 28.86 6.42 6.64
CA LYS A 664 29.23 6.14 8.05
C LYS A 664 30.67 5.65 8.22
N LEU A 665 31.14 4.76 7.34
CA LEU A 665 32.49 4.20 7.40
C LEU A 665 33.49 5.18 6.77
N THR A 666 33.93 6.18 7.53
CA THR A 666 34.94 7.15 7.09
C THR A 666 36.36 6.59 7.21
N GLU A 667 37.35 7.29 6.61
CA GLU A 667 38.77 6.95 6.72
C GLU A 667 39.22 6.76 8.18
N ASP A 668 38.91 7.73 9.05
CA ASP A 668 39.32 7.68 10.46
C ASP A 668 38.66 6.49 11.20
N LEU A 669 37.37 6.22 10.93
CA LEU A 669 36.65 5.12 11.57
C LEU A 669 37.23 3.76 11.14
N LEU A 670 37.62 3.63 9.87
CA LEU A 670 38.23 2.42 9.37
C LEU A 670 39.64 2.19 9.96
N ASP A 671 40.42 3.25 10.17
CA ASP A 671 41.69 3.17 10.92
C ASP A 671 41.47 2.70 12.36
N LEU A 672 40.43 3.21 13.03
CA LEU A 672 40.05 2.73 14.35
C LEU A 672 39.67 1.24 14.33
N CYS A 673 38.90 0.78 13.34
CA CYS A 673 38.62 -0.65 13.16
C CYS A 673 39.91 -1.47 12.98
N PHE A 674 40.84 -1.02 12.12
CA PHE A 674 42.12 -1.72 11.91
C PHE A 674 42.99 -1.77 13.17
N SER A 675 42.91 -0.75 14.03
CA SER A 675 43.61 -0.76 15.32
C SER A 675 43.11 -1.91 16.21
N TYR A 676 41.79 -2.13 16.30
CA TYR A 676 41.20 -3.25 17.04
C TYR A 676 41.55 -4.61 16.42
N TYR A 677 41.54 -4.72 15.08
CA TYR A 677 41.99 -5.94 14.40
C TYR A 677 43.45 -6.28 14.71
N THR A 678 44.31 -5.27 14.79
CA THR A 678 45.73 -5.44 15.14
C THR A 678 45.91 -5.88 16.59
N LEU A 679 45.12 -5.31 17.51
CA LEU A 679 45.10 -5.75 18.91
C LEU A 679 44.61 -7.21 19.03
N ALA A 680 43.53 -7.56 18.34
CA ALA A 680 43.00 -8.92 18.33
C ALA A 680 44.01 -9.94 17.77
N LYS A 681 44.78 -9.56 16.74
CA LYS A 681 45.88 -10.40 16.22
C LYS A 681 46.98 -10.66 17.26
N ARG A 682 47.33 -9.65 18.08
CA ARG A 682 48.33 -9.81 19.15
C ARG A 682 47.84 -10.72 20.26
N VAL A 683 46.55 -10.68 20.59
CA VAL A 683 45.94 -11.64 21.53
C VAL A 683 45.89 -13.04 20.92
N LEU A 684 45.54 -13.16 19.64
CA LEU A 684 45.52 -14.44 18.93
C LEU A 684 46.91 -15.11 18.89
N SER A 685 47.98 -14.31 18.81
CA SER A 685 49.37 -14.80 18.88
C SER A 685 49.87 -15.03 20.31
N ASP A 686 48.98 -15.06 21.31
CA ASP A 686 49.26 -15.21 22.74
C ASP A 686 50.29 -14.18 23.29
N ALA A 687 50.43 -13.01 22.64
CA ALA A 687 51.40 -11.99 23.03
C ALA A 687 50.91 -11.14 24.22
N TYR A 688 49.59 -11.00 24.36
CA TYR A 688 48.92 -10.26 25.43
C TYR A 688 47.55 -10.86 25.73
N THR A 689 47.04 -10.70 26.95
CA THR A 689 45.61 -10.89 27.27
C THR A 689 44.83 -9.61 27.02
N TRP A 690 43.49 -9.70 26.87
CA TRP A 690 42.65 -8.51 26.72
C TRP A 690 42.72 -7.58 27.94
N GLU A 691 42.82 -8.14 29.15
CA GLU A 691 43.04 -7.39 30.40
C GLU A 691 44.35 -6.58 30.34
N GLN A 692 45.46 -7.20 29.93
CA GLN A 692 46.75 -6.52 29.79
C GLN A 692 46.74 -5.41 28.73
N ILE A 693 45.97 -5.58 27.65
CA ILE A 693 45.79 -4.55 26.63
C ILE A 693 45.01 -3.36 27.21
N GLU A 694 43.92 -3.62 27.93
CA GLU A 694 43.08 -2.58 28.52
C GLU A 694 43.85 -1.80 29.60
N GLU A 695 44.62 -2.48 30.47
CA GLU A 695 45.50 -1.85 31.44
C GLU A 695 46.52 -0.92 30.76
N ARG A 696 47.21 -1.39 29.72
CA ARG A 696 48.20 -0.57 29.00
C ARG A 696 47.58 0.63 28.26
N LEU A 697 46.42 0.44 27.66
CA LEU A 697 45.69 1.54 27.03
C LEU A 697 45.32 2.60 28.06
N ASN A 698 44.95 2.21 29.28
CA ASN A 698 44.64 3.15 30.36
C ASN A 698 45.90 3.76 31.00
N GLU A 699 47.01 3.03 31.09
CA GLU A 699 48.29 3.56 31.57
C GLU A 699 48.84 4.67 30.66
N ASN A 700 48.70 4.51 29.35
CA ASN A 700 49.16 5.49 28.38
C ASN A 700 48.35 6.80 28.41
N LYS A 701 47.14 6.80 28.99
CA LYS A 701 46.29 8.01 29.11
C LYS A 701 46.70 8.96 30.23
N ILE A 702 47.47 8.46 31.22
CA ILE A 702 47.86 9.23 32.41
C ILE A 702 49.36 9.48 32.50
N ARG A 703 50.19 8.82 31.70
CA ARG A 703 51.58 9.24 31.57
C ARG A 703 51.58 10.65 30.96
N PRO A 704 52.07 11.68 31.68
CA PRO A 704 52.35 12.95 31.05
C PRO A 704 53.51 12.68 30.09
N GLN A 705 53.22 12.38 28.84
CA GLN A 705 54.16 12.73 27.81
C GLN A 705 54.24 14.24 27.89
N LEU A 706 55.30 14.72 28.55
CA LEU A 706 55.79 16.09 28.53
C LEU A 706 55.40 16.77 27.22
N VAL A 707 54.24 17.43 27.19
CA VAL A 707 53.88 18.38 26.15
C VAL A 707 54.63 19.66 26.49
N THR A 708 55.96 19.57 26.60
CA THR A 708 56.82 20.72 26.92
C THR A 708 57.61 21.18 25.70
N LYS A 709 57.66 20.39 24.62
CA LYS A 709 58.46 20.74 23.43
C LYS A 709 57.71 21.47 22.31
N ASP A 710 56.38 21.36 22.22
CA ASP A 710 55.62 21.85 21.05
C ASP A 710 54.45 22.80 21.35
N ILE A 711 54.28 23.27 22.60
CA ILE A 711 53.24 24.27 22.93
C ILE A 711 53.71 25.65 22.48
N PRO A 712 52.96 26.39 21.63
CA PRO A 712 53.23 27.80 21.39
C PRO A 712 53.00 28.56 22.71
N ASP A 713 54.03 29.26 23.20
CA ASP A 713 54.03 30.15 24.39
C ASP A 713 54.48 29.57 25.75
N GLY A 714 55.06 28.37 25.82
CA GLY A 714 55.74 27.92 27.07
C GLY A 714 54.83 27.78 28.30
N LYS A 715 53.51 27.76 28.12
CA LYS A 715 52.56 27.40 29.19
C LYS A 715 52.74 25.92 29.52
N GLN A 716 53.23 25.64 30.72
CA GLN A 716 53.24 24.28 31.25
C GLN A 716 51.79 23.86 31.53
N VAL A 717 51.36 22.77 30.88
CA VAL A 717 50.19 22.03 31.37
C VAL A 717 50.69 21.21 32.55
N GLU A 718 50.74 21.81 33.74
CA GLU A 718 50.92 21.07 34.98
C GLU A 718 49.61 20.33 35.27
N THR A 719 49.50 19.10 34.77
CA THR A 719 48.58 18.17 35.40
C THR A 719 49.20 17.83 36.76
N ASN A 720 48.67 18.38 37.85
CA ASN A 720 49.03 18.00 39.22
C ASN A 720 48.62 16.54 39.48
N ILE A 721 49.32 15.59 38.86
CA ILE A 721 49.16 14.15 39.06
C ILE A 721 50.38 13.69 39.87
N HIS A 722 50.49 14.22 41.08
CA HIS A 722 51.32 13.65 42.12
C HIS A 722 50.41 13.25 43.28
N SER A 723 49.78 12.08 43.15
CA SER A 723 49.18 11.40 44.29
C SER A 723 50.19 10.41 44.87
N GLU A 724 50.55 10.59 46.14
CA GLU A 724 51.65 9.90 46.86
C GLU A 724 51.37 8.41 47.16
N SER A 725 50.23 7.85 46.72
CA SER A 725 49.83 6.46 47.00
C SER A 725 49.53 5.66 45.74
N VAL A 726 49.89 4.37 45.72
CA VAL A 726 49.61 3.45 44.60
C VAL A 726 48.09 3.28 44.39
N ASN A 727 47.28 3.34 45.46
CA ASN A 727 45.82 3.23 45.38
C ASN A 727 45.15 4.45 44.73
N SER A 728 45.65 5.67 44.96
CA SER A 728 45.09 6.90 44.39
C SER A 728 45.33 6.98 42.88
N GLN A 729 46.50 6.53 42.40
CA GLN A 729 46.82 6.45 40.96
C GLN A 729 45.95 5.43 40.21
N VAL A 730 45.59 4.31 40.85
CA VAL A 730 44.66 3.33 40.26
C VAL A 730 43.25 3.90 40.16
N THR A 731 42.74 4.58 41.18
CA THR A 731 41.41 5.22 41.13
C THR A 731 41.31 6.32 40.07
N GLU A 732 42.37 7.10 39.87
CA GLU A 732 42.40 8.19 38.89
C GLU A 732 42.39 7.65 37.44
N LYS A 733 43.16 6.59 37.17
CA LYS A 733 43.12 5.83 35.89
C LYS A 733 41.73 5.33 35.55
N ASN A 734 41.03 4.85 36.55
CA ASN A 734 39.72 4.26 36.41
C ASN A 734 38.66 5.32 36.08
N GLN A 735 38.76 6.50 36.70
CA GLN A 735 37.89 7.63 36.43
C GLN A 735 38.07 8.18 35.01
N VAL A 736 39.30 8.28 34.51
CA VAL A 736 39.57 8.72 33.12
C VAL A 736 38.95 7.75 32.11
N ALA A 737 39.13 6.45 32.29
CA ALA A 737 38.55 5.44 31.40
C ALA A 737 37.01 5.44 31.42
N ALA A 738 36.40 5.62 32.60
CA ALA A 738 34.96 5.73 32.75
C ALA A 738 34.39 7.01 32.11
N PHE A 739 35.14 8.11 32.21
CA PHE A 739 34.75 9.38 31.59
C PHE A 739 34.83 9.30 30.06
N GLU A 740 35.88 8.72 29.49
CA GLU A 740 35.95 8.50 28.04
C GLU A 740 34.86 7.56 27.54
N ARG A 741 34.47 6.55 28.34
CA ARG A 741 33.30 5.73 28.03
C ARG A 741 32.03 6.57 28.00
N LEU A 742 31.85 7.49 28.95
CA LEU A 742 30.72 8.44 28.96
C LEU A 742 30.72 9.32 27.69
N LEU A 743 31.87 9.82 27.26
CA LEU A 743 32.01 10.58 26.01
C LEU A 743 31.58 9.75 24.80
N ARG A 744 32.02 8.49 24.70
CA ARG A 744 31.62 7.59 23.60
C ARG A 744 30.12 7.28 23.61
N LEU A 745 29.52 7.06 24.78
CA LEU A 745 28.07 6.89 24.92
C LEU A 745 27.28 8.15 24.49
N ALA A 746 27.87 9.33 24.64
CA ALA A 746 27.34 10.60 24.14
C ALA A 746 27.59 10.82 22.63
N GLY A 747 28.22 9.86 21.95
CA GLY A 747 28.56 9.91 20.52
C GLY A 747 29.88 10.61 20.20
N LEU A 748 30.67 11.00 21.20
CA LEU A 748 31.94 11.72 21.03
C LEU A 748 33.11 10.73 20.93
N ILE A 749 33.21 10.03 19.80
CA ILE A 749 34.19 8.94 19.60
C ILE A 749 35.63 9.47 19.55
N TRP A 750 35.84 10.66 18.98
CA TRP A 750 37.15 11.23 18.70
C TRP A 750 37.72 12.11 19.82
N ILE A 751 36.90 12.44 20.83
CA ILE A 751 37.29 13.32 21.94
C ILE A 751 37.74 12.46 23.12
N GLU A 752 38.98 12.67 23.56
CA GLU A 752 39.54 12.04 24.76
C GLU A 752 39.55 13.02 25.93
N TYR A 753 39.74 12.48 27.14
CA TYR A 753 39.81 13.32 28.35
C TYR A 753 40.96 14.34 28.27
N LEU A 754 42.11 13.93 27.72
CA LEU A 754 43.28 14.81 27.54
C LEU A 754 42.98 16.00 26.61
N ASP A 755 42.12 15.81 25.60
CA ASP A 755 41.77 16.89 24.66
C ASP A 755 41.02 18.01 25.38
N ILE A 756 40.12 17.64 26.29
CA ILE A 756 39.34 18.56 27.13
C ILE A 756 40.28 19.33 28.07
N LEU A 757 41.17 18.62 28.77
CA LEU A 757 42.15 19.24 29.68
C LEU A 757 43.09 20.21 28.98
N MET A 758 43.59 19.85 27.79
CA MET A 758 44.42 20.75 26.98
C MET A 758 43.65 22.04 26.63
N ALA A 759 42.39 21.91 26.22
CA ALA A 759 41.56 23.06 25.89
C ALA A 759 41.25 23.96 27.10
N GLU A 760 41.00 23.39 28.28
CA GLU A 760 40.81 24.12 29.53
C GLU A 760 42.08 24.83 30.01
N SER A 761 43.25 24.22 29.75
CA SER A 761 44.57 24.83 30.03
C SER A 761 44.94 25.95 29.05
N GLY A 762 44.03 26.32 28.13
CA GLY A 762 44.22 27.39 27.16
C GLY A 762 45.03 27.00 25.93
N VAL A 763 45.25 25.70 25.68
CA VAL A 763 45.88 25.23 24.43
C VAL A 763 44.92 25.52 23.26
N PRO A 764 45.39 26.14 22.16
CA PRO A 764 44.54 26.40 21.01
C PRO A 764 43.91 25.12 20.45
N VAL A 765 42.59 25.13 20.23
CA VAL A 765 41.85 23.98 19.66
C VAL A 765 42.43 23.53 18.31
N THR A 766 42.98 24.47 17.53
CA THR A 766 43.69 24.18 16.27
C THR A 766 44.90 23.28 16.47
N PHE A 767 45.63 23.44 17.57
CA PHE A 767 46.78 22.61 17.89
C PHE A 767 46.35 21.21 18.33
N ILE A 768 45.33 21.13 19.19
CA ILE A 768 44.74 19.86 19.64
C ILE A 768 44.25 19.04 18.43
N TYR A 769 43.49 19.68 17.53
CA TYR A 769 43.02 19.06 16.30
C TYR A 769 44.15 18.53 15.41
N ARG A 770 45.22 19.31 15.20
CA ARG A 770 46.41 18.88 14.43
C ARG A 770 47.12 17.70 15.06
N LYS A 771 47.19 17.64 16.40
CA LYS A 771 47.79 16.51 17.13
C LYS A 771 47.01 15.21 16.94
N LYS A 772 45.68 15.29 16.81
CA LYS A 772 44.82 14.12 16.57
C LYS A 772 44.92 13.58 15.14
N ALA A 773 45.37 14.40 14.20
CA ALA A 773 45.59 14.03 12.80
C ALA A 773 44.36 13.39 12.11
N LEU A 774 43.15 13.83 12.48
CA LEU A 774 41.88 13.37 11.91
C LEU A 774 41.72 13.88 10.47
N ARG A 775 41.28 13.01 9.57
CA ARG A 775 41.12 13.29 8.13
C ARG A 775 39.67 13.35 7.69
N SER A 776 38.78 12.73 8.46
CA SER A 776 37.35 12.62 8.17
C SER A 776 36.49 13.65 8.89
N LEU A 777 37.04 14.29 9.94
CA LEU A 777 36.33 15.23 10.81
C LEU A 777 36.90 16.63 10.64
N GLY A 778 36.08 17.61 10.28
CA GLY A 778 36.51 19.00 10.12
C GLY A 778 36.77 19.69 11.45
N ILE A 779 37.66 20.70 11.46
CA ILE A 779 37.99 21.47 12.66
C ILE A 779 36.76 22.13 13.33
N LYS A 780 35.74 22.52 12.53
CA LYS A 780 34.50 23.09 13.05
C LYS A 780 33.72 22.07 13.87
N THR A 781 33.56 20.86 13.32
CA THR A 781 32.88 19.75 13.99
C THR A 781 33.68 19.29 15.21
N PHE A 782 35.00 19.13 15.07
CA PHE A 782 35.88 18.82 16.19
C PHE A 782 35.75 19.84 17.33
N LYS A 783 35.76 21.14 17.02
CA LYS A 783 35.57 22.20 18.03
C LYS A 783 34.21 22.08 18.72
N ARG A 784 33.14 21.81 17.96
CA ARG A 784 31.78 21.60 18.51
C ARG A 784 31.73 20.38 19.44
N GLU A 785 32.34 19.27 19.03
CA GLU A 785 32.42 18.03 19.83
C GLU A 785 33.25 18.22 21.10
N LEU A 786 34.40 18.89 20.99
CA LEU A 786 35.25 19.24 22.13
C LEU A 786 34.52 20.15 23.12
N GLN A 787 33.79 21.16 22.63
CA GLN A 787 32.93 22.01 23.47
C GLN A 787 31.79 21.22 24.12
N ARG A 788 31.23 20.23 23.43
CA ARG A 788 30.23 19.32 24.00
C ARG A 788 30.85 18.48 25.13
N GLY A 789 32.08 17.99 24.95
CA GLY A 789 32.86 17.31 25.99
C GLY A 789 33.14 18.19 27.21
N GLN A 790 33.55 19.45 27.00
CA GLN A 790 33.74 20.46 28.06
C GLN A 790 32.44 20.74 28.83
N LYS A 791 31.29 20.75 28.14
CA LYS A 791 29.99 20.87 28.82
C LYS A 791 29.68 19.65 29.68
N ILE A 792 30.02 18.44 29.24
CA ILE A 792 29.79 17.21 30.00
C ILE A 792 30.63 17.21 31.28
N ILE A 793 31.91 17.55 31.21
CA ILE A 793 32.76 17.63 32.42
C ILE A 793 32.27 18.74 33.36
N GLY A 794 31.94 19.93 32.84
CA GLY A 794 31.43 21.03 33.65
C GLY A 794 30.06 20.74 34.28
N LEU A 795 29.20 19.97 33.62
CA LEU A 795 27.95 19.48 34.22
C LEU A 795 28.24 18.54 35.39
N LEU A 796 29.13 17.56 35.23
CA LEU A 796 29.48 16.64 36.32
C LEU A 796 30.11 17.36 37.51
N GLU A 797 30.92 18.40 37.27
CA GLU A 797 31.52 19.22 38.32
C GLU A 797 30.47 20.10 39.03
N ARG A 798 29.53 20.69 38.29
CA ARG A 798 28.42 21.50 38.86
C ARG A 798 27.52 20.69 39.77
N GLU A 799 27.23 19.44 39.40
CA GLU A 799 26.36 18.54 40.18
C GLU A 799 27.05 18.01 41.47
N GLY A 800 28.38 18.16 41.59
CA GLY A 800 29.17 17.83 42.78
C GLY A 800 29.84 16.45 42.75
N ASP A 801 30.93 16.30 43.51
CA ASP A 801 31.80 15.10 43.51
C ASP A 801 31.05 13.79 43.79
N HIS A 802 29.98 13.84 44.58
CA HIS A 802 29.18 12.67 44.90
C HIS A 802 28.47 12.09 43.66
N ILE A 803 27.90 12.94 42.79
CA ILE A 803 27.19 12.52 41.59
C ILE A 803 28.19 12.03 40.53
N LYS A 804 29.27 12.78 40.36
CA LYS A 804 30.41 12.42 39.51
C LYS A 804 30.97 11.05 39.87
N ASN A 805 31.21 10.78 41.16
CA ASN A 805 31.75 9.51 41.62
C ASN A 805 30.78 8.33 41.40
N ILE A 806 29.46 8.52 41.60
CA ILE A 806 28.47 7.47 41.31
C ILE A 806 28.50 7.08 39.83
N ILE A 807 28.39 8.06 38.94
CA ILE A 807 28.34 7.81 37.49
C ILE A 807 29.64 7.15 37.02
N LEU A 808 30.80 7.72 37.37
CA LEU A 808 32.09 7.20 36.92
C LEU A 808 32.39 5.81 37.50
N THR A 809 32.05 5.54 38.76
CA THR A 809 32.25 4.21 39.36
C THR A 809 31.32 3.17 38.72
N SER A 810 30.09 3.55 38.37
CA SER A 810 29.12 2.66 37.71
C SER A 810 29.49 2.35 36.26
N LEU A 811 30.15 3.29 35.58
CA LEU A 811 30.65 3.10 34.22
C LEU A 811 32.02 2.41 34.18
N TYR A 812 32.77 2.45 35.29
CA TYR A 812 34.06 1.80 35.43
C TYR A 812 33.95 0.27 35.56
N ARG A 813 34.75 -0.43 34.73
CA ARG A 813 34.48 -1.81 34.30
C ARG A 813 34.86 -2.90 35.31
N SER A 814 35.79 -2.66 36.24
CA SER A 814 36.31 -3.74 37.09
C SER A 814 35.37 -4.14 38.24
N LYS A 815 34.29 -3.38 38.51
CA LYS A 815 33.31 -3.67 39.57
C LYS A 815 31.87 -3.82 39.07
N ASN A 816 31.40 -2.98 38.14
CA ASN A 816 30.01 -2.96 37.67
C ASN A 816 29.94 -3.08 36.13
N LYS A 817 29.67 -4.29 35.62
CA LYS A 817 29.51 -4.55 34.17
C LYS A 817 28.12 -4.11 33.68
N LEU A 818 27.88 -2.81 33.56
CA LEU A 818 26.67 -2.28 32.91
C LEU A 818 26.87 -2.24 31.39
N HIS A 819 25.92 -2.77 30.63
CA HIS A 819 25.85 -2.82 29.17
C HIS A 819 24.61 -2.03 28.73
N PHE A 820 24.83 -0.99 27.93
CA PHE A 820 23.77 -0.11 27.45
C PHE A 820 23.45 -0.44 26.00
N HIS A 821 22.17 -0.62 25.70
CA HIS A 821 21.71 -0.90 24.33
C HIS A 821 20.88 0.28 23.84
N ARG A 822 21.30 0.88 22.71
CA ARG A 822 20.60 1.99 22.02
C ARG A 822 20.57 3.29 22.82
N PHE A 823 21.49 3.45 23.76
CA PHE A 823 21.56 4.67 24.57
C PHE A 823 22.12 5.84 23.76
N LYS A 824 23.05 5.59 22.84
CA LYS A 824 23.60 6.62 21.94
C LYS A 824 22.51 7.30 21.10
N ASP A 825 21.48 6.54 20.72
CA ASP A 825 20.43 7.02 19.84
C ASP A 825 19.56 8.10 20.53
N LEU A 826 19.57 8.15 21.86
CA LEU A 826 18.87 9.16 22.66
C LEU A 826 19.60 10.51 22.67
N ALA A 827 20.92 10.52 22.44
CA ALA A 827 21.77 11.71 22.59
C ALA A 827 21.48 12.81 21.55
N GLY A 828 20.74 12.49 20.49
CA GLY A 828 20.27 13.45 19.48
C GLY A 828 18.96 14.14 19.85
N TYR A 829 18.14 13.53 20.71
CA TYR A 829 16.79 14.01 21.07
C TYR A 829 16.73 14.64 22.46
N LEU A 830 17.67 14.31 23.35
CA LEU A 830 17.72 14.80 24.74
C LEU A 830 18.74 15.93 24.93
N SER A 831 18.42 16.88 25.80
CA SER A 831 19.41 17.84 26.30
C SER A 831 20.51 17.11 27.10
N LEU A 832 21.73 17.68 27.15
CA LEU A 832 22.85 17.06 27.90
C LEU A 832 22.51 16.82 29.38
N ASP A 833 21.77 17.75 29.98
CA ASP A 833 21.32 17.67 31.37
C ASP A 833 20.33 16.51 31.57
N ASN A 834 19.35 16.38 30.66
CA ASN A 834 18.36 15.29 30.69
C ASN A 834 18.97 13.93 30.35
N TRP A 835 20.00 13.90 29.49
CA TRP A 835 20.75 12.68 29.18
C TRP A 835 21.49 12.14 30.41
N ILE A 836 22.14 13.02 31.20
CA ILE A 836 22.78 12.64 32.47
C ILE A 836 21.75 12.21 33.50
N LYS A 837 20.63 12.92 33.63
CA LYS A 837 19.53 12.55 34.54
C LYS A 837 18.95 11.17 34.23
N LEU A 838 18.72 10.87 32.94
CA LEU A 838 18.23 9.57 32.51
C LEU A 838 19.25 8.47 32.81
N LEU A 839 20.54 8.70 32.55
CA LEU A 839 21.60 7.76 32.88
C LEU A 839 21.64 7.46 34.39
N LEU A 840 21.57 8.52 35.21
CA LEU A 840 21.56 8.41 36.67
C LEU A 840 20.33 7.65 37.18
N LEU A 841 19.15 7.97 36.65
CA LEU A 841 17.90 7.29 37.01
C LEU A 841 17.97 5.79 36.71
N VAL A 842 18.49 5.42 35.54
CA VAL A 842 18.63 4.04 35.10
C VAL A 842 19.65 3.27 35.94
N ILE A 843 20.79 3.89 36.28
CA ILE A 843 21.79 3.29 37.18
C ILE A 843 21.14 2.98 38.53
N ARG A 844 20.39 3.92 39.11
CA ARG A 844 19.72 3.74 40.40
C ARG A 844 18.63 2.67 40.37
N VAL A 845 17.83 2.65 39.30
CA VAL A 845 16.82 1.59 39.10
C VAL A 845 17.49 0.22 38.96
N SER A 846 18.60 0.14 38.22
CA SER A 846 19.38 -1.10 38.08
C SER A 846 19.98 -1.60 39.40
N GLU A 847 20.45 -0.69 40.26
CA GLU A 847 20.96 -1.00 41.61
C GLU A 847 19.86 -1.50 42.56
N GLU A 848 18.63 -1.00 42.43
CA GLU A 848 17.49 -1.46 43.25
C GLU A 848 16.98 -2.84 42.81
N TYR A 849 16.93 -3.12 41.51
CA TYR A 849 16.60 -4.47 41.05
C TYR A 849 17.64 -5.52 41.50
N PHE A 850 18.90 -5.11 41.70
CA PHE A 850 19.96 -5.94 42.27
C PHE A 850 19.69 -6.31 43.73
N SER A 851 19.33 -5.34 44.58
CA SER A 851 19.09 -5.59 46.01
C SER A 851 17.96 -6.59 46.25
N LYS A 852 17.00 -6.69 45.33
CA LYS A 852 15.85 -7.61 45.41
C LYS A 852 16.10 -9.04 44.89
N THR A 853 17.06 -9.24 44.00
CA THR A 853 17.23 -10.52 43.27
C THR A 853 18.46 -11.33 43.69
N GLY A 854 19.44 -10.72 44.37
CA GLY A 854 20.63 -11.43 44.88
C GLY A 854 21.63 -11.91 43.82
N GLU A 855 21.23 -11.94 42.54
CA GLU A 855 22.10 -12.16 41.39
C GLU A 855 22.66 -10.83 40.88
N THR A 856 23.85 -10.84 40.27
CA THR A 856 24.62 -9.65 39.87
C THR A 856 23.77 -8.56 39.22
N LEU A 857 24.06 -7.27 39.52
CA LEU A 857 23.47 -6.04 38.93
C LEU A 857 22.78 -6.30 37.60
N CYS A 858 21.55 -5.84 37.35
CA CYS A 858 20.89 -6.02 36.04
C CYS A 858 21.79 -5.43 34.93
N LYS A 859 22.64 -6.27 34.36
CA LYS A 859 23.81 -5.83 33.59
C LYS A 859 23.39 -5.26 32.25
N ASN A 860 22.23 -5.65 31.75
CA ASN A 860 21.76 -5.34 30.41
C ASN A 860 20.58 -4.36 30.46
N ILE A 861 20.80 -3.14 29.97
CA ILE A 861 19.80 -2.07 29.91
C ILE A 861 19.48 -1.79 28.45
N THR A 862 18.20 -1.69 28.11
CA THR A 862 17.76 -1.38 26.74
C THR A 862 16.77 -0.22 26.68
N PHE A 863 17.02 0.69 25.74
CA PHE A 863 16.18 1.87 25.46
C PHE A 863 15.34 1.69 24.19
N GLN A 864 15.21 0.46 23.69
CA GLN A 864 14.51 0.17 22.43
C GLN A 864 13.07 0.68 22.40
N ARG A 865 12.31 0.53 23.51
CA ARG A 865 10.91 0.98 23.59
C ARG A 865 10.82 2.50 23.63
N LEU A 866 11.59 3.12 24.50
CA LEU A 866 11.71 4.58 24.56
C LEU A 866 12.01 5.17 23.18
N TYR A 867 12.99 4.61 22.45
CA TYR A 867 13.36 5.09 21.13
C TYR A 867 12.21 5.09 20.11
N ARG A 868 11.32 4.09 20.13
CA ARG A 868 10.20 3.99 19.17
C ARG A 868 9.21 5.17 19.27
N ASN A 869 9.13 5.82 20.43
CA ASN A 869 8.18 6.88 20.68
C ASN A 869 8.79 8.29 20.55
N LEU A 870 10.11 8.41 20.31
CA LEU A 870 10.80 9.71 20.37
C LEU A 870 10.39 10.68 19.26
N ASP A 871 10.14 10.21 18.03
CA ASP A 871 9.89 11.09 16.89
C ASP A 871 8.67 12.01 17.09
N LEU A 872 7.66 11.56 17.85
CA LEU A 872 6.43 12.35 18.12
C LEU A 872 6.35 12.91 19.55
N ARG A 873 7.23 12.49 20.46
CA ARG A 873 7.09 12.76 21.91
C ARG A 873 8.39 13.21 22.61
N TYR A 874 9.48 13.51 21.88
CA TYR A 874 10.76 13.93 22.47
C TYR A 874 10.66 15.25 23.29
N GLU A 875 9.78 16.17 22.91
CA GLU A 875 9.57 17.45 23.63
C GLU A 875 8.99 17.20 25.02
N ILE A 876 7.96 16.35 25.10
CA ILE A 876 7.32 15.97 26.36
C ILE A 876 8.30 15.18 27.24
N LEU A 877 9.11 14.29 26.64
CA LEU A 877 10.13 13.56 27.40
C LEU A 877 11.20 14.50 28.00
N ASN A 878 11.65 15.52 27.26
CA ASN A 878 12.57 16.53 27.79
C ASN A 878 11.94 17.36 28.90
N GLU A 879 10.67 17.75 28.77
CA GLU A 879 9.93 18.47 29.81
C GLU A 879 9.79 17.62 31.09
N SER A 880 9.42 16.36 30.95
CA SER A 880 9.34 15.39 32.06
C SER A 880 10.66 15.23 32.81
N LEU A 881 11.79 15.18 32.10
CA LEU A 881 13.13 15.07 32.68
C LEU A 881 13.64 16.41 33.26
N ASN A 882 13.25 17.55 32.69
CA ASN A 882 13.60 18.87 33.22
C ASN A 882 13.07 19.06 34.64
N GLY A 883 11.88 18.50 34.95
CA GLY A 883 11.28 18.54 36.28
C GLY A 883 12.00 17.74 37.36
N LEU A 884 13.02 16.93 37.01
CA LEU A 884 13.77 16.11 37.95
C LEU A 884 15.11 16.75 38.33
N SER A 885 15.49 16.67 39.61
CA SER A 885 16.80 17.10 40.11
C SER A 885 17.74 15.89 40.30
N PRO A 886 19.02 15.93 39.84
CA PRO A 886 19.98 14.84 40.05
C PRO A 886 20.20 14.47 41.52
N LEU A 887 20.26 15.47 42.42
CA LEU A 887 20.34 15.27 43.87
C LEU A 887 19.11 14.56 44.44
N TRP A 888 17.92 14.83 43.89
CA TRP A 888 16.69 14.13 44.30
C TRP A 888 16.73 12.66 43.88
N ILE A 889 17.18 12.35 42.65
CA ILE A 889 17.32 10.98 42.11
C ILE A 889 18.21 10.12 43.02
N ILE A 890 19.26 10.70 43.61
CA ILE A 890 20.18 9.97 44.48
C ILE A 890 19.65 9.84 45.92
N ASN A 891 19.19 10.96 46.52
CA ASN A 891 19.01 11.04 47.97
C ASN A 891 17.57 10.86 48.45
N LYS A 892 16.57 11.13 47.60
CA LYS A 892 15.14 11.21 48.01
C LYS A 892 14.21 10.38 47.14
N CYS A 893 14.76 9.72 46.13
CA CYS A 893 14.02 8.96 45.15
C CYS A 893 13.56 7.63 45.74
N ASN A 894 12.24 7.41 45.85
CA ASN A 894 11.71 6.09 46.17
C ASN A 894 11.76 5.22 44.92
N ILE A 895 12.85 4.47 44.76
CA ILE A 895 13.08 3.66 43.56
C ILE A 895 12.01 2.56 43.42
N GLU A 896 11.50 1.99 44.52
CA GLU A 896 10.45 0.98 44.47
C GLU A 896 9.16 1.52 43.82
N ALA A 897 8.70 2.70 44.25
CA ALA A 897 7.51 3.34 43.69
C ALA A 897 7.66 3.69 42.20
N ILE A 898 8.88 4.05 41.77
CA ILE A 898 9.18 4.35 40.36
C ILE A 898 9.22 3.09 39.51
N THR A 899 9.74 1.98 40.06
CA THR A 899 9.70 0.69 39.36
C THR A 899 8.28 0.16 39.16
N GLU A 900 7.34 0.52 40.04
CA GLU A 900 5.93 0.10 39.94
C GLU A 900 5.07 1.04 39.08
N ASN A 901 5.20 2.36 39.28
CA ASN A 901 4.29 3.36 38.70
C ASN A 901 4.93 4.28 37.65
N GLY A 902 6.26 4.23 37.52
CA GLY A 902 7.03 5.18 36.72
C GLY A 902 7.19 6.55 37.37
N ILE A 903 7.84 7.46 36.66
CA ILE A 903 8.08 8.85 37.07
C ILE A 903 7.93 9.79 35.87
N ASN A 904 7.06 10.80 35.99
CA ASN A 904 6.78 11.79 34.95
C ASN A 904 6.55 11.16 33.56
N GLY A 905 5.85 10.01 33.52
CA GLY A 905 5.58 9.24 32.30
C GLY A 905 6.66 8.21 31.94
N ILE A 906 7.87 8.27 32.50
CA ILE A 906 8.96 7.29 32.27
C ILE A 906 8.69 6.04 33.10
N THR A 907 8.69 4.88 32.46
CA THR A 907 8.38 3.59 33.10
C THR A 907 9.49 2.57 32.86
N PHE A 908 9.63 1.62 33.78
CA PHE A 908 10.68 0.61 33.78
C PHE A 908 10.06 -0.79 33.82
N HIS A 909 10.54 -1.70 32.98
CA HIS A 909 10.06 -3.07 32.92
C HIS A 909 11.22 -4.05 32.93
N GLN A 910 11.24 -4.94 33.91
CA GLN A 910 12.21 -6.03 33.95
C GLN A 910 11.69 -7.22 33.13
N ASN A 911 12.43 -7.59 32.09
CA ASN A 911 12.11 -8.77 31.29
C ASN A 911 12.82 -9.99 31.89
N ARG A 912 12.07 -10.80 32.65
CA ARG A 912 12.60 -11.99 33.35
C ARG A 912 13.16 -13.07 32.41
N LEU A 913 12.75 -13.10 31.14
CA LEU A 913 13.23 -14.10 30.17
C LEU A 913 14.57 -13.72 29.55
N THR A 914 14.84 -12.43 29.38
CA THR A 914 16.04 -11.93 28.68
C THR A 914 17.06 -11.29 29.63
N GLY A 915 16.67 -11.01 30.88
CA GLY A 915 17.52 -10.35 31.86
C GLY A 915 17.76 -8.87 31.57
N PHE A 916 16.93 -8.24 30.70
CA PHE A 916 17.04 -6.83 30.37
C PHE A 916 16.15 -5.94 31.25
N LEU A 917 16.65 -4.75 31.58
CA LEU A 917 15.85 -3.62 32.05
C LEU A 917 15.42 -2.77 30.84
N GLU A 918 14.11 -2.74 30.56
CA GLU A 918 13.51 -2.00 29.46
C GLU A 918 12.97 -0.64 29.96
N VAL A 919 13.34 0.46 29.28
CA VAL A 919 12.87 1.83 29.59
C VAL A 919 11.81 2.29 28.56
N ASP A 920 10.70 2.87 29.02
CA ASP A 920 9.53 3.26 28.20
C ASP A 920 8.88 4.59 28.66
N PHE A 921 7.92 5.16 27.89
CA PHE A 921 7.28 6.47 28.15
C PHE A 921 5.75 6.50 27.86
N LYS A 922 4.94 7.13 28.75
CA LYS A 922 3.47 7.29 28.67
C LYS A 922 3.00 8.77 28.65
N ASP A 923 1.96 9.08 27.86
CA ASP A 923 1.45 10.44 27.56
C ASP A 923 0.41 10.98 28.59
N PRO A 924 0.41 12.28 28.93
CA PRO A 924 -0.54 12.90 29.86
C PRO A 924 -1.96 13.30 29.35
N ILE A 925 -2.26 13.42 28.04
CA ILE A 925 -3.60 13.91 27.55
C ILE A 925 -4.62 12.77 27.34
N ASN A 926 -5.88 13.00 27.76
CA ASN A 926 -7.01 12.07 27.52
C ASN A 926 -8.15 12.72 26.69
N ILE A 927 -8.11 12.54 25.36
CA ILE A 927 -9.06 13.12 24.39
C ILE A 927 -10.49 12.58 24.50
N GLY A 928 -10.68 11.37 25.04
CA GLY A 928 -11.98 10.69 25.07
C GLY A 928 -13.07 11.44 25.85
N ASN A 929 -12.71 12.15 26.92
CA ASN A 929 -13.67 12.86 27.78
C ASN A 929 -14.22 14.15 27.14
N ILE A 930 -13.51 14.77 26.20
CA ILE A 930 -13.91 16.05 25.59
C ILE A 930 -15.09 15.86 24.62
N LEU A 931 -15.17 14.69 23.97
CA LEU A 931 -16.19 14.41 22.95
C LEU A 931 -17.58 14.12 23.54
N SER A 932 -17.65 13.57 24.75
CA SER A 932 -18.92 13.24 25.40
C SER A 932 -19.79 14.44 25.75
N GLU A 933 -19.18 15.59 26.08
CA GLU A 933 -19.90 16.79 26.51
C GLU A 933 -20.65 17.51 25.36
N MET A 934 -20.09 17.51 24.14
CA MET A 934 -20.67 18.21 22.96
C MET A 934 -22.04 17.69 22.54
N SER A 935 -22.34 16.43 22.86
CA SER A 935 -23.54 15.73 22.36
C SER A 935 -24.86 16.19 23.02
N SER A 936 -24.84 17.18 23.92
CA SER A 936 -25.94 17.51 24.82
C SER A 936 -26.73 18.82 24.54
N ILE A 937 -26.49 19.55 23.43
CA ILE A 937 -27.02 20.93 23.19
C ILE A 937 -28.20 20.99 22.17
N GLU A 938 -29.33 21.69 22.43
CA GLU A 938 -30.57 21.67 21.59
C GLU A 938 -30.85 22.91 20.70
N ASP A 939 -30.12 23.99 20.89
CA ASP A 939 -30.30 25.24 20.14
C ASP A 939 -29.15 25.46 19.14
N VAL A 940 -29.48 26.06 17.98
CA VAL A 940 -28.53 26.24 16.87
C VAL A 940 -27.39 27.21 17.23
N GLU A 941 -27.62 28.21 18.10
CA GLU A 941 -26.59 29.18 18.48
C GLU A 941 -25.66 28.63 19.58
N ASN A 942 -26.21 27.94 20.58
CA ASN A 942 -25.42 27.38 21.70
C ASN A 942 -24.45 26.27 21.24
N LEU A 943 -24.85 25.43 20.29
CA LEU A 943 -24.02 24.35 19.73
C LEU A 943 -22.76 24.91 19.04
N ASN A 944 -22.91 26.04 18.35
CA ASN A 944 -21.83 26.74 17.66
C ASN A 944 -20.77 27.32 18.61
N SER A 945 -21.12 27.59 19.87
CA SER A 945 -20.23 28.24 20.84
C SER A 945 -19.30 27.25 21.57
N TYR A 946 -19.80 26.07 21.96
CA TYR A 946 -19.02 25.03 22.66
C TYR A 946 -17.86 24.47 21.81
N TYR A 947 -18.11 24.20 20.52
CA TYR A 947 -17.12 23.70 19.57
C TYR A 947 -15.90 24.63 19.45
N LYS A 948 -16.12 25.96 19.39
CA LYS A 948 -15.05 26.95 19.28
C LYS A 948 -14.15 27.01 20.52
N GLN A 949 -14.70 26.78 21.71
CA GLN A 949 -13.95 26.87 22.98
C GLN A 949 -12.91 25.73 23.12
N LYS A 950 -13.29 24.48 22.88
CA LYS A 950 -12.41 23.31 23.05
C LYS A 950 -11.34 23.21 21.95
N LEU A 951 -11.65 23.66 20.73
CA LEU A 951 -10.65 23.76 19.65
C LEU A 951 -9.51 24.73 20.01
N ASN A 952 -9.83 25.82 20.70
CA ASN A 952 -8.82 26.77 21.16
C ASN A 952 -7.93 26.22 22.30
N TYR A 953 -8.46 25.38 23.19
CA TYR A 953 -7.67 24.74 24.25
C TYR A 953 -6.54 23.88 23.68
N LEU A 954 -6.83 23.02 22.69
CA LEU A 954 -5.84 22.13 22.08
C LEU A 954 -4.75 22.87 21.29
N LYS A 955 -5.10 24.02 20.68
CA LYS A 955 -4.16 24.87 19.94
C LYS A 955 -3.19 25.64 20.83
N ASN A 956 -3.50 25.81 22.12
CA ASN A 956 -2.73 26.62 23.06
C ASN A 956 -1.69 25.83 23.87
N LEU A 957 -1.58 24.51 23.65
CA LEU A 957 -0.56 23.68 24.30
C LEU A 957 0.81 23.87 23.64
N GLN A 958 1.90 23.81 24.41
CA GLN A 958 3.26 24.15 23.94
C GLN A 958 3.95 23.03 23.13
N PHE A 959 3.30 21.88 22.98
CA PHE A 959 3.81 20.71 22.26
C PHE A 959 2.80 20.27 21.18
N PHE A 960 3.20 19.35 20.31
CA PHE A 960 2.42 18.92 19.14
C PHE A 960 1.09 18.21 19.52
N THR A 961 -0.08 18.72 19.05
CA THR A 961 -1.44 18.20 19.37
C THR A 961 -2.39 18.07 18.18
N ARG A 962 -1.87 18.06 16.94
CA ARG A 962 -2.69 18.10 15.71
C ARG A 962 -3.63 16.89 15.58
N ASP A 963 -3.14 15.74 15.99
CA ASP A 963 -3.87 14.46 16.05
C ASP A 963 -5.13 14.52 16.93
N TYR A 964 -5.16 15.35 17.97
CA TYR A 964 -6.33 15.50 18.84
C TYR A 964 -7.38 16.48 18.31
N GLN A 965 -7.03 17.43 17.44
CA GLN A 965 -7.95 18.46 16.94
C GLN A 965 -8.96 17.91 15.92
N GLU A 966 -8.51 16.99 15.06
CA GLU A 966 -9.34 16.39 14.00
C GLU A 966 -10.52 15.57 14.58
N GLN A 967 -10.35 14.96 15.75
CA GLN A 967 -11.39 14.16 16.40
C GLN A 967 -12.58 15.00 16.92
N LEU A 968 -12.40 16.30 17.19
CA LEU A 968 -13.42 17.19 17.78
C LEU A 968 -14.44 17.72 16.76
N GLU A 969 -14.04 17.94 15.50
CA GLU A 969 -14.85 18.59 14.47
C GLU A 969 -15.99 17.72 13.94
N GLN A 970 -15.75 16.42 13.81
CA GLN A 970 -16.73 15.48 13.26
C GLN A 970 -18.02 15.38 14.11
N HIS A 971 -17.94 15.64 15.41
CA HIS A 971 -19.09 15.52 16.31
C HIS A 971 -20.12 16.68 16.23
N PHE A 972 -19.76 17.86 15.70
CA PHE A 972 -20.61 19.07 15.70
C PHE A 972 -21.74 19.07 14.65
N HIS A 973 -21.46 18.66 13.40
CA HIS A 973 -22.41 18.77 12.27
C HIS A 973 -23.68 17.94 12.41
N LYS A 974 -23.63 16.85 13.17
CA LYS A 974 -24.73 15.89 13.32
C LYS A 974 -25.99 16.48 13.96
N LYS A 975 -25.89 17.59 14.72
CA LYS A 975 -26.97 18.10 15.56
C LYS A 975 -27.87 19.18 14.90
N LEU A 976 -27.47 19.81 13.77
CA LEU A 976 -28.17 20.96 13.13
C LEU A 976 -29.42 20.60 12.28
N HIS A 977 -29.45 19.42 11.64
CA HIS A 977 -30.48 19.03 10.65
C HIS A 977 -31.91 18.88 11.22
N LEU A 978 -32.08 18.69 12.52
CA LEU A 978 -33.34 18.30 13.16
C LEU A 978 -34.42 19.42 13.25
N LEU A 979 -34.14 20.68 12.88
CA LEU A 979 -34.99 21.83 13.23
C LEU A 979 -35.90 22.43 12.10
N ASN A 980 -35.78 22.06 10.80
CA ASN A 980 -36.40 22.77 9.65
C ASN A 980 -37.81 22.33 9.13
N ASP A 981 -38.37 21.17 9.49
CA ASP A 981 -39.51 20.54 8.76
C ASP A 981 -40.95 21.12 8.98
N LYS A 982 -41.16 22.21 9.73
CA LYS A 982 -42.51 22.63 10.20
C LYS A 982 -43.39 23.55 9.28
N LEU A 983 -42.97 24.02 8.08
CA LEU A 983 -43.60 25.17 7.33
C LEU A 983 -44.57 24.88 6.13
N ILE A 984 -44.54 23.73 5.42
CA ILE A 984 -45.06 23.57 4.02
C ILE A 984 -46.58 23.39 3.79
N LYS A 985 -47.41 23.19 4.81
CA LYS A 985 -48.68 22.46 4.68
C LYS A 985 -49.88 23.18 3.99
N SER A 986 -49.82 24.43 3.50
CA SER A 986 -51.01 25.28 3.23
C SER A 986 -51.49 25.55 1.77
N ARG A 987 -50.78 25.18 0.67
CA ARG A 987 -51.04 25.70 -0.72
C ARG A 987 -51.70 24.75 -1.77
N LEU A 988 -51.99 23.49 -1.47
CA LEU A 988 -52.31 22.43 -2.43
C LEU A 988 -53.76 22.33 -2.98
N GLN A 989 -54.68 23.23 -2.63
CA GLN A 989 -56.13 23.00 -2.84
C GLN A 989 -56.72 23.45 -4.20
N ALA A 990 -56.00 24.13 -5.11
CA ALA A 990 -56.59 24.78 -6.30
C ALA A 990 -56.63 23.97 -7.64
N MET A 991 -55.76 22.97 -7.87
CA MET A 991 -55.54 22.32 -9.18
C MET A 991 -56.60 21.29 -9.68
N LEU A 992 -57.71 21.04 -8.96
CA LEU A 992 -58.56 19.85 -9.16
C LEU A 992 -59.69 19.93 -10.23
N SER A 993 -59.80 20.95 -11.09
CA SER A 993 -61.08 21.32 -11.79
C SER A 993 -61.12 21.53 -13.36
N SER A 994 -60.32 20.91 -14.26
CA SER A 994 -60.16 21.24 -15.74
C SER A 994 -60.70 20.20 -16.80
N GLY A 995 -60.71 20.35 -18.16
CA GLY A 995 -61.48 19.47 -19.13
C GLY A 995 -60.96 19.09 -20.56
N ASP A 996 -59.77 19.49 -20.99
CA ASP A 996 -59.11 19.07 -22.25
C ASP A 996 -57.66 18.72 -21.91
N PHE A 997 -57.00 17.83 -22.68
CA PHE A 997 -55.56 17.56 -22.55
C PHE A 997 -54.69 18.82 -22.63
N HIS A 998 -55.15 19.92 -23.23
CA HIS A 998 -54.38 21.17 -23.36
C HIS A 998 -54.44 22.13 -22.14
N ILE A 999 -55.57 22.26 -21.42
CA ILE A 999 -55.78 23.28 -20.35
C ILE A 999 -55.20 22.87 -18.98
N LEU A 1000 -55.16 21.56 -18.70
CA LEU A 1000 -54.67 20.98 -17.45
C LEU A 1000 -53.18 21.29 -17.16
N TYR A 1001 -52.39 21.56 -18.19
CA TYR A 1001 -50.94 21.76 -18.09
C TYR A 1001 -50.50 23.15 -17.55
N GLY A 1002 -51.39 24.17 -17.44
CA GLY A 1002 -51.00 25.55 -17.07
C GLY A 1002 -50.80 25.88 -15.57
N GLU A 1003 -51.63 25.37 -14.66
CA GLU A 1003 -51.61 25.70 -13.20
C GLU A 1003 -50.45 25.07 -12.41
N PHE A 1004 -49.81 24.05 -12.98
CA PHE A 1004 -48.76 23.27 -12.33
C PHE A 1004 -47.42 24.01 -12.20
N GLU A 1005 -47.18 25.07 -12.99
CA GLU A 1005 -45.88 25.76 -13.00
C GLU A 1005 -45.67 26.80 -11.87
N GLU A 1006 -46.70 27.46 -11.34
CA GLU A 1006 -46.54 28.60 -10.41
C GLU A 1006 -46.03 28.20 -9.00
N LEU A 1007 -46.42 27.02 -8.51
CA LEU A 1007 -46.10 26.50 -7.18
C LEU A 1007 -44.63 26.08 -7.00
N ASN A 1008 -43.95 25.74 -8.10
CA ASN A 1008 -42.55 25.32 -8.07
C ASN A 1008 -41.57 26.49 -7.83
N ARG A 1009 -42.03 27.74 -7.97
CA ARG A 1009 -41.18 28.94 -7.82
C ARG A 1009 -40.87 29.34 -6.37
N LEU A 1010 -41.80 29.14 -5.41
CA LEU A 1010 -41.64 29.56 -4.00
C LEU A 1010 -40.73 28.64 -3.17
N GLY A 1011 -40.56 27.38 -3.57
CA GLY A 1011 -39.77 26.40 -2.81
C GLY A 1011 -38.24 26.61 -2.90
N THR A 1012 -37.78 27.49 -3.78
CA THR A 1012 -36.35 27.72 -4.03
C THR A 1012 -35.73 28.78 -3.10
N GLU A 1013 -36.51 29.68 -2.51
CA GLU A 1013 -36.01 30.79 -1.67
C GLU A 1013 -35.77 30.43 -0.19
N LEU A 1014 -36.56 29.48 0.36
CA LEU A 1014 -36.50 29.08 1.78
C LEU A 1014 -35.86 27.69 2.00
N GLY A 1015 -35.41 27.03 0.92
CA GLY A 1015 -34.75 25.72 0.97
C GLY A 1015 -35.70 24.54 1.29
N PHE A 1016 -36.81 24.42 0.56
CA PHE A 1016 -37.79 23.33 0.76
C PHE A 1016 -37.22 21.96 0.39
N THR A 1017 -37.72 20.92 1.05
CA THR A 1017 -37.27 19.53 0.87
C THR A 1017 -38.07 18.82 -0.24
N LYS A 1018 -37.51 17.73 -0.79
CA LYS A 1018 -38.11 16.87 -1.84
C LYS A 1018 -39.56 16.44 -1.60
N GLU A 1019 -39.93 16.14 -0.37
CA GLU A 1019 -41.27 15.64 -0.02
C GLU A 1019 -42.38 16.67 -0.28
N GLN A 1020 -41.98 17.94 -0.28
CA GLN A 1020 -42.88 19.07 -0.33
C GLN A 1020 -43.30 19.37 -1.78
N TYR A 1021 -42.40 19.15 -2.74
CA TYR A 1021 -42.67 19.18 -4.19
C TYR A 1021 -43.54 18.00 -4.65
N SER A 1022 -43.32 16.82 -4.08
CA SER A 1022 -44.00 15.58 -4.47
C SER A 1022 -45.53 15.65 -4.33
N LYS A 1023 -46.02 16.48 -3.40
CA LYS A 1023 -47.46 16.60 -3.11
C LYS A 1023 -48.23 17.42 -4.16
N ILE A 1024 -47.52 18.28 -4.91
CA ILE A 1024 -48.08 19.20 -5.93
C ILE A 1024 -48.35 18.46 -7.24
N THR A 1025 -47.41 17.60 -7.66
CA THR A 1025 -47.47 16.78 -8.89
C THR A 1025 -48.62 15.77 -8.91
N TYR A 1026 -49.07 15.31 -7.74
CA TYR A 1026 -50.10 14.27 -7.63
C TYR A 1026 -51.45 14.67 -8.21
N ILE A 1027 -51.87 15.93 -8.03
CA ILE A 1027 -53.21 16.38 -8.39
C ILE A 1027 -53.41 16.48 -9.92
N PHE A 1028 -52.35 16.78 -10.65
CA PHE A 1028 -52.35 16.96 -12.11
C PHE A 1028 -52.66 15.66 -12.89
N ASN A 1029 -52.03 14.55 -12.50
CA ASN A 1029 -52.13 13.26 -13.22
C ASN A 1029 -53.54 12.66 -13.22
N LYS A 1030 -54.42 13.09 -12.30
CA LYS A 1030 -55.76 12.51 -12.14
C LYS A 1030 -56.66 12.72 -13.37
N ARG A 1031 -56.61 13.90 -14.00
CA ARG A 1031 -57.59 14.30 -15.02
C ARG A 1031 -57.26 13.80 -16.44
N GLN A 1032 -56.00 13.51 -16.73
CA GLN A 1032 -55.57 13.01 -18.05
C GLN A 1032 -56.07 11.58 -18.35
N ASN A 1033 -56.36 10.77 -17.34
CA ASN A 1033 -56.76 9.38 -17.52
C ASN A 1033 -58.18 9.19 -18.07
N GLU A 1034 -59.10 10.12 -17.81
CA GLU A 1034 -60.52 9.97 -18.17
C GLU A 1034 -60.78 10.02 -19.69
N LEU A 1035 -59.87 10.62 -20.46
CA LEU A 1035 -60.00 10.75 -21.91
C LEU A 1035 -59.48 9.52 -22.69
N ARG A 1036 -58.67 8.65 -22.07
CA ARG A 1036 -58.05 7.45 -22.69
C ARG A 1036 -59.02 6.27 -22.87
N ASP A 1037 -60.03 6.15 -22.00
CA ASP A 1037 -60.91 4.98 -21.93
C ASP A 1037 -61.89 4.83 -23.10
N ILE A 1038 -62.16 5.92 -23.83
CA ILE A 1038 -63.13 5.94 -24.93
C ILE A 1038 -62.63 5.14 -26.15
N THR A 1039 -61.34 5.23 -26.48
CA THR A 1039 -60.75 4.68 -27.72
C THR A 1039 -60.51 3.16 -27.65
N LEU A 1040 -60.21 2.61 -26.47
CA LEU A 1040 -59.92 1.19 -26.26
C LEU A 1040 -61.11 0.26 -26.49
N ASN A 1041 -62.34 0.78 -26.33
CA ASN A 1041 -63.56 -0.03 -26.46
C ASN A 1041 -63.89 -0.43 -27.90
N TYR A 1042 -63.28 0.20 -28.91
CA TYR A 1042 -63.46 -0.11 -30.32
C TYR A 1042 -62.73 -1.41 -30.75
N TYR A 1043 -61.41 -1.48 -30.54
CA TYR A 1043 -60.58 -2.63 -30.96
C TYR A 1043 -60.91 -3.94 -30.23
N ARG A 1044 -61.48 -3.86 -29.03
CA ARG A 1044 -61.93 -5.05 -28.28
C ARG A 1044 -63.08 -5.80 -28.98
N LYS A 1045 -63.86 -5.15 -29.84
CA LYS A 1045 -64.99 -5.79 -30.54
C LYS A 1045 -64.52 -6.62 -31.75
N GLU A 1046 -63.57 -6.11 -32.53
CA GLU A 1046 -63.05 -6.74 -33.76
C GLU A 1046 -62.28 -8.03 -33.51
N VAL A 1047 -61.33 -8.04 -32.56
CA VAL A 1047 -60.44 -9.19 -32.31
C VAL A 1047 -61.20 -10.41 -31.75
N ARG A 1048 -62.35 -10.20 -31.12
CA ARG A 1048 -63.19 -11.29 -30.55
C ARG A 1048 -63.81 -12.19 -31.62
N ALA A 1049 -63.92 -11.75 -32.87
CA ALA A 1049 -64.57 -12.49 -33.95
C ALA A 1049 -63.71 -13.61 -34.61
N VAL A 1050 -62.41 -13.70 -34.30
CA VAL A 1050 -61.47 -14.62 -34.98
C VAL A 1050 -61.28 -15.94 -34.21
N SER A 1051 -61.36 -17.10 -34.87
CA SER A 1051 -61.36 -18.43 -34.20
C SER A 1051 -60.08 -19.28 -34.37
N GLU A 1052 -59.23 -18.98 -35.36
CA GLU A 1052 -58.01 -19.76 -35.65
C GLU A 1052 -56.72 -18.94 -35.44
N ALA A 1053 -55.65 -19.62 -35.01
CA ALA A 1053 -54.36 -18.98 -34.73
C ALA A 1053 -53.62 -18.49 -35.99
N SER A 1054 -53.86 -19.11 -37.15
CA SER A 1054 -53.40 -18.66 -38.47
C SER A 1054 -54.06 -17.33 -38.87
N HIS A 1055 -55.39 -17.25 -38.85
CA HIS A 1055 -56.15 -16.04 -39.19
C HIS A 1055 -55.91 -14.88 -38.23
N LEU A 1056 -55.63 -15.14 -36.96
CA LEU A 1056 -55.27 -14.10 -35.99
C LEU A 1056 -53.91 -13.45 -36.30
N LYS A 1057 -52.96 -14.22 -36.85
CA LYS A 1057 -51.67 -13.69 -37.33
C LYS A 1057 -51.84 -12.82 -38.57
N GLU A 1058 -52.74 -13.20 -39.48
CA GLU A 1058 -53.03 -12.39 -40.68
C GLU A 1058 -53.71 -11.05 -40.33
N LEU A 1059 -54.63 -11.02 -39.37
CA LEU A 1059 -55.25 -9.79 -38.88
C LEU A 1059 -54.24 -8.88 -38.14
N TRP A 1060 -53.30 -9.49 -37.41
CA TRP A 1060 -52.22 -8.78 -36.74
C TRP A 1060 -51.32 -8.02 -37.72
N GLU A 1061 -50.95 -8.62 -38.85
CA GLU A 1061 -50.16 -7.95 -39.89
C GLU A 1061 -50.88 -6.72 -40.48
N LYS A 1062 -52.23 -6.68 -40.50
CA LYS A 1062 -53.01 -5.52 -40.95
C LYS A 1062 -53.07 -4.39 -39.91
N VAL A 1063 -53.33 -4.71 -38.64
CA VAL A 1063 -53.38 -3.70 -37.54
C VAL A 1063 -52.00 -3.10 -37.28
N LYS A 1064 -50.95 -3.90 -37.45
CA LYS A 1064 -49.56 -3.46 -37.41
C LYS A 1064 -49.28 -2.32 -38.38
N PHE A 1065 -49.85 -2.33 -39.58
CA PHE A 1065 -49.71 -1.24 -40.55
C PHE A 1065 -50.32 0.09 -40.04
N PHE A 1066 -51.53 0.06 -39.46
CA PHE A 1066 -52.22 1.25 -38.89
C PHE A 1066 -51.48 1.87 -37.69
N LEU A 1067 -50.92 1.04 -36.82
CA LEU A 1067 -50.18 1.51 -35.64
C LEU A 1067 -48.85 2.17 -36.01
N VAL A 1068 -48.24 1.75 -37.12
CA VAL A 1068 -47.01 2.37 -37.66
C VAL A 1068 -47.31 3.76 -38.25
N GLU A 1069 -48.51 4.02 -38.80
CA GLU A 1069 -48.85 5.32 -39.42
C GLU A 1069 -49.21 6.47 -38.43
N ASN A 1070 -49.71 6.19 -37.21
CA ASN A 1070 -50.23 7.22 -36.28
C ASN A 1070 -49.39 7.43 -35.00
N SER A 1071 -48.13 7.00 -34.97
CA SER A 1071 -47.30 6.93 -33.77
C SER A 1071 -46.93 8.28 -33.10
N ALA A 1072 -47.29 9.44 -33.66
CA ALA A 1072 -46.92 10.77 -33.16
C ALA A 1072 -47.88 11.35 -32.09
N TYR A 1073 -49.15 10.93 -32.10
CA TYR A 1073 -50.20 11.46 -31.21
C TYR A 1073 -50.72 10.42 -30.22
N TYR A 1074 -50.45 9.14 -30.49
CA TYR A 1074 -50.79 8.04 -29.62
C TYR A 1074 -49.55 7.57 -28.87
N SER A 1075 -49.71 7.42 -27.57
CA SER A 1075 -48.66 6.83 -26.76
C SER A 1075 -48.42 5.38 -27.17
N ARG A 1076 -47.17 4.92 -27.00
CA ARG A 1076 -46.77 3.52 -27.17
C ARG A 1076 -47.63 2.57 -26.31
N ASP A 1077 -48.09 3.07 -25.16
CA ASP A 1077 -49.01 2.37 -24.26
C ASP A 1077 -50.34 2.02 -24.93
N PHE A 1078 -50.87 2.92 -25.76
CA PHE A 1078 -52.10 2.67 -26.50
C PHE A 1078 -51.92 1.59 -27.59
N GLN A 1079 -50.75 1.53 -28.24
CA GLN A 1079 -50.42 0.48 -29.21
C GLN A 1079 -50.25 -0.89 -28.52
N LEU A 1080 -49.64 -0.90 -27.34
CA LEU A 1080 -49.49 -2.09 -26.50
C LEU A 1080 -50.85 -2.59 -25.99
N GLU A 1081 -51.78 -1.69 -25.67
CA GLU A 1081 -53.15 -2.07 -25.28
C GLU A 1081 -53.91 -2.75 -26.41
N ILE A 1082 -53.64 -2.40 -27.67
CA ILE A 1082 -54.19 -3.07 -28.84
C ILE A 1082 -53.52 -4.43 -29.07
N ALA A 1083 -52.18 -4.51 -28.99
CA ALA A 1083 -51.42 -5.75 -29.11
C ALA A 1083 -51.83 -6.82 -28.07
N LYS A 1084 -52.11 -6.37 -26.84
CA LYS A 1084 -52.58 -7.21 -25.75
C LYS A 1084 -53.91 -7.92 -26.07
N ILE A 1085 -54.82 -7.26 -26.80
CA ILE A 1085 -56.10 -7.86 -27.22
C ILE A 1085 -55.85 -9.08 -28.13
N PHE A 1086 -54.83 -9.02 -29.00
CA PHE A 1086 -54.42 -10.14 -29.88
C PHE A 1086 -53.74 -11.26 -29.11
N ASP A 1087 -52.82 -10.94 -28.20
CA ASP A 1087 -52.14 -11.94 -27.37
C ASP A 1087 -53.12 -12.67 -26.43
N ASP A 1088 -54.13 -11.98 -25.88
CA ASP A 1088 -55.18 -12.58 -25.07
C ASP A 1088 -56.09 -13.51 -25.89
N ARG A 1089 -56.39 -13.15 -27.15
CA ARG A 1089 -57.13 -14.04 -28.05
C ARG A 1089 -56.30 -15.27 -28.44
N LEU A 1090 -55.01 -15.12 -28.72
CA LEU A 1090 -54.10 -16.23 -29.02
C LEU A 1090 -54.02 -17.23 -27.85
N LYS A 1091 -53.95 -16.72 -26.62
CA LYS A 1091 -54.00 -17.55 -25.41
C LYS A 1091 -55.33 -18.30 -25.30
N SER A 1092 -56.46 -17.68 -25.64
CA SER A 1092 -57.79 -18.32 -25.62
C SER A 1092 -57.95 -19.44 -26.64
N ILE A 1093 -57.41 -19.26 -27.85
CA ILE A 1093 -57.42 -20.28 -28.93
C ILE A 1093 -56.51 -21.46 -28.56
N ARG A 1094 -55.32 -21.20 -28.01
CA ARG A 1094 -54.41 -22.27 -27.55
C ARG A 1094 -54.93 -23.07 -26.36
N LYS A 1095 -55.78 -22.47 -25.52
CA LYS A 1095 -56.45 -23.16 -24.41
C LYS A 1095 -57.65 -23.99 -24.85
N SER A 1096 -58.23 -23.73 -26.02
CA SER A 1096 -59.35 -24.49 -26.58
C SER A 1096 -58.91 -25.62 -27.53
N GLN A 1097 -57.61 -25.67 -27.87
CA GLN A 1097 -56.96 -26.73 -28.67
C GLN A 1097 -56.15 -27.73 -27.83
N LYS A 1098 -55.97 -27.48 -26.53
CA LYS A 1098 -55.48 -28.44 -25.54
C LYS A 1098 -56.66 -29.09 -24.86
#